data_AF-A0A286UKE0-F1
#
_entry.id   AF-A0A286UKE0-F1
#
_cell.length_a   1.000
_cell.length_b   1.000
_cell.length_c   1.000
_cell.angle_alpha   90.00
_cell.angle_beta   90.00
_cell.angle_gamma   90.00
#
_symmetry.space_group_name_H-M   'P 1'
#
loop_
_entity.id
_entity.type
_entity.pdbx_description
1 polymer ?
#
loop_
_entity_poly.entity_id
_entity_poly.type
_entity_poly.pdbx_seq_one_letter_code
_entity_poly.pdbx_strand_id
1 'polypeptide(L)'
;MWEPLDLPENGDGYFTDLTRWRLNAWDNGRHTWDYLQTDEECKNRPQTVLDKVMLGLPANLPPLPAAKTPLEAARNGYSFLKHIQAPDGHWPCEYDGPMFLTPGLVIGSYVTKMEIKKEERLELIRYLFRKAHKEDGGWGLHFEGVSTVFGTGLNYTALRILGVPADHPVMVKARGTLHKLGGVLRSPQWGKFWLSILNVYDWEGNNSLLPELWLLPEWLPIHPHRWWIHSRNVFIAMSFLYSQRFKAPEDDLILSLRQELYVEDYYTIDWPAHRNDVAPIDLYAPHSAVMDFLFGILGIYEPCAIPPLRKMATEKLYDLIVKEDENTSYQDLGPVNKMMNLVARAFVEGPESEAYAQHKIKRRDFMWIGPNGMSMGGTNGVQLWDIAFIVQALVESGLAEEEENRESLLKALHWLDESQIQENPKHFESAYRHRTKGAWPFSTKEQGYTVSDCTGEGLKAVIYLQEHLPFTPKLVSKERLCDAVDTMLSLQNSSGGFASYELVRGPKWLEWINPAEVFGNIMIEYEYPECTTSVITALAIFRKHYPDYRSADIEKTIKHAVKYLHDAQRPEGGWFGCWGICFTYATQFALESLSLVGETYATSERVRKACQFLIEHQKEDGGWGESYKACMTGKWVDHEQTQVVMTSWATMALMYAQYPEPEPIERAVKMVMSRQLPDGSWAQEAIEGVFNKSCAIVYPNFKNALNITLSKSEKGSTPDTKKHSGSWISNEQHAAVLIPLANVNDVPGILLEVRGALRTHAGEVSFPGGRVDDIDESYIAAALREASEEIALPPEQVEILGALGPPQLSLNGLRVWPYVGFVHRDLPKTQTNNNLEMVIKENSNDPLPSIYLVESTKNGKAVNRDGVPWATETGIDEVGGGIGGKLEVWGLTGWYINVLMRALGILE
;
A
#
# COMPACT_ATOMS: atom_id res chain seq x y z
N MET A 1 6.66 -44.96 0.45
CA MET A 1 7.73 -44.49 -0.45
C MET A 1 7.09 -44.16 -1.78
N TRP A 2 7.43 -43.02 -2.38
CA TRP A 2 6.87 -42.59 -3.67
C TRP A 2 7.26 -43.54 -4.80
N GLU A 3 6.42 -43.66 -5.82
CA GLU A 3 6.84 -44.25 -7.10
C GLU A 3 8.02 -43.43 -7.67
N PRO A 4 9.08 -44.09 -8.18
CA PRO A 4 10.22 -43.40 -8.80
C PRO A 4 9.77 -42.45 -9.92
N LEU A 5 10.43 -41.29 -10.00
CA LEU A 5 10.26 -40.34 -11.10
C LEU A 5 11.41 -40.46 -12.10
N ASP A 6 11.09 -40.38 -13.38
CA ASP A 6 12.07 -40.07 -14.41
C ASP A 6 12.22 -38.55 -14.47
N LEU A 7 13.37 -38.04 -14.02
CA LEU A 7 13.61 -36.61 -13.83
C LEU A 7 14.67 -36.09 -14.81
N PRO A 8 14.43 -34.95 -15.48
CA PRO A 8 15.46 -34.27 -16.25
C PRO A 8 16.65 -33.83 -15.39
N GLU A 9 17.83 -33.71 -16.00
CA GLU A 9 19.08 -33.33 -15.31
C GLU A 9 19.01 -31.95 -14.62
N ASN A 10 18.10 -31.07 -15.05
CA ASN A 10 17.89 -29.72 -14.53
C ASN A 10 16.42 -29.27 -14.69
N GLY A 11 16.10 -28.04 -14.27
CA GLY A 11 14.74 -27.48 -14.31
C GLY A 11 14.33 -26.79 -15.61
N ASP A 12 15.16 -26.78 -16.66
CA ASP A 12 14.95 -25.95 -17.86
C ASP A 12 13.80 -26.42 -18.77
N GLY A 13 13.39 -27.69 -18.64
CA GLY A 13 12.24 -28.26 -19.32
C GLY A 13 10.92 -28.13 -18.54
N TYR A 14 9.83 -28.62 -19.12
CA TYR A 14 8.56 -28.83 -18.42
C TYR A 14 8.49 -30.26 -17.90
N PHE A 15 7.99 -30.44 -16.68
CA PHE A 15 7.93 -31.75 -16.02
C PHE A 15 6.52 -32.36 -16.15
N THR A 16 5.53 -31.53 -16.43
CA THR A 16 4.17 -31.93 -16.82
C THR A 16 3.77 -31.26 -18.14
N ASP A 17 2.71 -31.74 -18.77
CA ASP A 17 2.09 -31.05 -19.90
C ASP A 17 1.31 -29.83 -19.37
N LEU A 18 1.90 -28.65 -19.52
CA LEU A 18 1.28 -27.41 -19.04
C LEU A 18 -0.09 -27.14 -19.65
N THR A 19 -0.42 -27.71 -20.81
CA THR A 19 -1.73 -27.51 -21.46
C THR A 19 -2.88 -28.22 -20.72
N ARG A 20 -2.58 -29.04 -19.71
CA ARG A 20 -3.54 -29.79 -18.88
C ARG A 20 -3.89 -29.12 -17.57
N TRP A 21 -3.14 -28.10 -17.14
CA TRP A 21 -3.45 -27.35 -15.92
C TRP A 21 -4.59 -26.35 -16.14
N ARG A 22 -5.46 -26.19 -15.14
CA ARG A 22 -6.54 -25.21 -15.11
C ARG A 22 -6.60 -24.52 -13.75
N LEU A 23 -6.73 -23.20 -13.76
CA LEU A 23 -7.01 -22.40 -12.59
C LEU A 23 -8.52 -22.42 -12.30
N ASN A 24 -8.87 -22.66 -11.04
CA ASN A 24 -10.17 -22.38 -10.47
C ASN A 24 -10.06 -21.05 -9.72
N ALA A 25 -10.79 -20.03 -10.16
CA ALA A 25 -10.80 -18.69 -9.56
C ALA A 25 -12.21 -18.07 -9.66
N TRP A 26 -13.24 -18.80 -9.26
CA TRP A 26 -14.64 -18.35 -9.31
C TRP A 26 -15.38 -18.56 -7.98
N ASP A 27 -14.65 -18.89 -6.93
CA ASP A 27 -15.17 -19.20 -5.60
C ASP A 27 -14.69 -18.10 -4.63
N ASN A 28 -15.23 -16.89 -4.79
CA ASN A 28 -14.96 -15.73 -3.92
C ASN A 28 -13.47 -15.45 -3.70
N GLY A 29 -12.68 -15.43 -4.78
CA GLY A 29 -11.24 -15.20 -4.72
C GLY A 29 -10.39 -16.43 -4.42
N ARG A 30 -10.97 -17.58 -4.07
CA ARG A 30 -10.19 -18.79 -3.78
C ARG A 30 -9.51 -19.31 -5.05
N HIS A 31 -8.20 -19.55 -4.97
CA HIS A 31 -7.40 -20.08 -6.07
C HIS A 31 -7.03 -21.54 -5.83
N THR A 32 -7.33 -22.41 -6.80
CA THR A 32 -6.80 -23.77 -6.81
C THR A 32 -6.48 -24.21 -8.23
N TRP A 33 -5.54 -25.14 -8.39
CA TRP A 33 -5.14 -25.67 -9.68
C TRP A 33 -5.47 -27.14 -9.84
N ASP A 34 -6.06 -27.49 -10.98
CA ASP A 34 -6.37 -28.86 -11.38
C ASP A 34 -5.53 -29.30 -12.57
N TYR A 35 -5.02 -30.52 -12.53
CA TYR A 35 -4.39 -31.18 -13.67
C TYR A 35 -5.37 -32.17 -14.30
N LEU A 36 -5.74 -31.93 -15.56
CA LEU A 36 -6.67 -32.78 -16.31
C LEU A 36 -5.96 -34.01 -16.90
N GLN A 37 -6.46 -35.19 -16.58
CA GLN A 37 -5.82 -36.47 -16.87
C GLN A 37 -6.08 -36.95 -18.30
N THR A 38 -7.22 -36.57 -18.90
CA THR A 38 -7.62 -37.07 -20.23
C THR A 38 -7.83 -35.95 -21.25
N ASP A 39 -7.71 -36.29 -22.54
CA ASP A 39 -7.98 -35.35 -23.63
C ASP A 39 -9.46 -34.93 -23.66
N GLU A 40 -10.36 -35.81 -23.24
CA GLU A 40 -11.79 -35.52 -23.13
C GLU A 40 -12.07 -34.50 -22.03
N GLU A 41 -11.41 -34.60 -20.87
CA GLU A 41 -11.46 -33.55 -19.84
C GLU A 41 -10.92 -32.22 -20.37
N CYS A 42 -9.79 -32.23 -21.09
CA CYS A 42 -9.22 -31.03 -21.69
C CYS A 42 -10.14 -30.37 -22.73
N LYS A 43 -10.89 -31.18 -23.48
CA LYS A 43 -11.89 -30.73 -24.45
C LYS A 43 -13.12 -30.13 -23.75
N ASN A 44 -13.56 -30.75 -22.66
CA ASN A 44 -14.72 -30.29 -21.89
C ASN A 44 -14.42 -29.02 -21.07
N ARG A 45 -13.16 -28.82 -20.69
CA ARG A 45 -12.68 -27.61 -20.01
C ARG A 45 -11.42 -27.09 -20.73
N PRO A 46 -11.56 -26.32 -21.82
CA PRO A 46 -10.41 -25.78 -22.55
C PRO A 46 -9.62 -24.78 -21.71
N GLN A 47 -8.33 -24.58 -22.00
CA GLN A 47 -7.54 -23.52 -21.36
C GLN A 47 -8.05 -22.15 -21.76
N THR A 48 -8.26 -21.31 -20.75
CA THR A 48 -8.57 -19.88 -20.89
C THR A 48 -7.30 -19.07 -21.19
N VAL A 49 -7.47 -17.79 -21.53
CA VAL A 49 -6.34 -16.85 -21.64
C VAL A 49 -5.65 -16.70 -20.28
N LEU A 50 -6.44 -16.57 -19.22
CA LEU A 50 -5.96 -16.52 -17.84
C LEU A 50 -5.06 -17.72 -17.50
N ASP A 51 -5.50 -18.95 -17.79
CA ASP A 51 -4.68 -20.16 -17.57
C ASP A 51 -3.32 -20.04 -18.26
N LYS A 52 -3.33 -19.66 -19.54
CA LYS A 52 -2.11 -19.56 -20.35
C LYS A 52 -1.15 -18.50 -19.82
N VAL A 53 -1.65 -17.31 -19.50
CA VAL A 53 -0.82 -16.21 -18.96
C VAL A 53 -0.19 -16.63 -17.63
N MET A 54 -0.97 -17.20 -16.71
CA MET A 54 -0.46 -17.62 -15.40
C MET A 54 0.56 -18.76 -15.51
N LEU A 55 0.42 -19.66 -16.49
CA LEU A 55 1.38 -20.73 -16.76
C LEU A 55 2.59 -20.29 -17.59
N GLY A 56 2.63 -19.05 -18.09
CA GLY A 56 3.68 -18.57 -19.00
C GLY A 56 3.60 -19.17 -20.40
N LEU A 57 2.43 -19.69 -20.80
CA LEU A 57 2.17 -20.18 -22.15
C LEU A 57 1.77 -19.02 -23.09
N PRO A 58 2.01 -19.13 -24.41
CA PRO A 58 1.55 -18.13 -25.36
C PRO A 58 0.03 -17.94 -25.32
N ALA A 59 -0.41 -16.78 -24.84
CA ALA A 59 -1.81 -16.39 -24.82
C ALA A 59 -2.35 -16.07 -26.23
N ASN A 60 -1.46 -15.76 -27.17
CA ASN A 60 -1.77 -15.35 -28.56
C ASN A 60 -2.76 -14.18 -28.63
N LEU A 61 -2.64 -13.23 -27.69
CA LEU A 61 -3.38 -11.97 -27.74
C LEU A 61 -2.91 -11.16 -28.96
N PRO A 62 -3.82 -10.47 -29.67
CA PRO A 62 -3.44 -9.63 -30.79
C PRO A 62 -2.54 -8.49 -30.31
N PRO A 63 -1.49 -8.12 -31.06
CA PRO A 63 -0.65 -6.99 -30.70
C PRO A 63 -1.48 -5.70 -30.73
N LEU A 64 -1.35 -4.91 -29.67
CA LEU A 64 -1.94 -3.59 -29.56
C LEU A 64 -1.04 -2.55 -30.25
N PRO A 65 -1.60 -1.42 -30.73
CA PRO A 65 -0.80 -0.31 -31.23
C PRO A 65 0.17 0.18 -30.15
N ALA A 66 1.42 0.44 -30.54
CA ALA A 66 2.40 1.03 -29.63
C ALA A 66 1.89 2.38 -29.10
N ALA A 67 1.81 2.49 -27.78
CA ALA A 67 1.32 3.69 -27.12
C ALA A 67 2.26 4.88 -27.37
N LYS A 68 1.69 6.01 -27.78
CA LYS A 68 2.39 7.28 -27.97
C LYS A 68 2.18 8.22 -26.81
N THR A 69 1.18 7.95 -25.98
CA THR A 69 0.83 8.76 -24.82
C THR A 69 0.66 7.88 -23.58
N PRO A 70 0.92 8.40 -22.37
CA PRO A 70 0.66 7.69 -21.11
C PRO A 70 -0.75 7.10 -20.98
N LEU A 71 -1.80 7.79 -21.44
CA LEU A 71 -3.18 7.30 -21.43
C LEU A 71 -3.39 6.14 -22.41
N GLU A 72 -2.78 6.19 -23.60
CA GLU A 72 -2.78 5.03 -24.52
C GLU A 72 -2.08 3.83 -23.89
N ALA A 73 -0.96 4.04 -23.19
CA ALA A 73 -0.26 2.97 -22.48
C ALA A 73 -1.11 2.39 -21.36
N ALA A 74 -1.81 3.23 -20.58
CA ALA A 74 -2.74 2.78 -19.55
C ALA A 74 -3.92 1.99 -20.14
N ARG A 75 -4.49 2.43 -21.27
CA ARG A 75 -5.57 1.70 -21.97
C ARG A 75 -5.10 0.35 -22.49
N ASN A 76 -3.88 0.28 -23.03
CA ASN A 76 -3.25 -0.98 -23.43
C ASN A 76 -3.07 -1.92 -22.23
N GLY A 77 -2.53 -1.40 -21.11
CA GLY A 77 -2.36 -2.13 -19.87
C GLY A 77 -3.68 -2.69 -19.32
N TYR A 78 -4.74 -1.89 -19.34
CA TYR A 78 -6.03 -2.36 -18.89
C TYR A 78 -6.70 -3.33 -19.87
N SER A 79 -6.50 -3.16 -21.17
CA SER A 79 -6.93 -4.15 -22.19
C SER A 79 -6.35 -5.53 -21.87
N PHE A 80 -5.06 -5.59 -21.50
CA PHE A 80 -4.44 -6.82 -21.01
C PHE A 80 -5.09 -7.34 -19.71
N LEU A 81 -5.25 -6.49 -18.70
CA LEU A 81 -5.84 -6.89 -17.41
C LEU A 81 -7.27 -7.46 -17.56
N LYS A 82 -8.07 -6.94 -18.50
CA LYS A 82 -9.42 -7.50 -18.80
C LYS A 82 -9.37 -8.95 -19.26
N HIS A 83 -8.29 -9.39 -19.91
CA HIS A 83 -8.13 -10.79 -20.35
C HIS A 83 -7.78 -11.76 -19.22
N ILE A 84 -7.29 -11.24 -18.09
CA ILE A 84 -6.86 -12.03 -16.93
C ILE A 84 -7.69 -11.71 -15.67
N GLN A 85 -8.78 -10.96 -15.81
CA GLN A 85 -9.77 -10.83 -14.75
C GLN A 85 -10.48 -12.18 -14.55
N ALA A 86 -10.58 -12.64 -13.31
CA ALA A 86 -11.30 -13.84 -12.96
C ALA A 86 -12.81 -13.69 -13.21
N PRO A 87 -13.55 -14.80 -13.41
CA PRO A 87 -15.00 -14.76 -13.62
C PRO A 87 -15.80 -14.07 -12.51
N ASP A 88 -15.34 -14.16 -11.26
CA ASP A 88 -15.94 -13.51 -10.09
C ASP A 88 -15.48 -12.06 -9.88
N GLY A 89 -14.53 -11.55 -10.69
CA GLY A 89 -14.19 -10.13 -10.80
C GLY A 89 -12.82 -9.69 -10.28
N HIS A 90 -12.12 -10.50 -9.49
CA HIS A 90 -10.78 -10.17 -8.99
C HIS A 90 -9.67 -10.54 -10.00
N TRP A 91 -8.41 -10.25 -9.68
CA TRP A 91 -7.25 -10.59 -10.52
C TRP A 91 -6.35 -11.62 -9.83
N PRO A 92 -6.33 -12.89 -10.26
CA PRO A 92 -5.43 -13.90 -9.74
C PRO A 92 -3.97 -13.60 -10.10
N CYS A 93 -3.04 -13.94 -9.22
CA CYS A 93 -1.61 -13.87 -9.51
C CYS A 93 -0.79 -14.78 -8.58
N GLU A 94 0.46 -15.03 -8.96
CA GLU A 94 1.45 -15.71 -8.12
C GLU A 94 1.88 -14.79 -6.95
N TYR A 95 2.00 -15.34 -5.74
CA TYR A 95 2.51 -14.60 -4.56
C TYR A 95 3.67 -15.34 -3.90
N ASP A 96 4.75 -15.51 -4.66
CA ASP A 96 5.95 -16.29 -4.32
C ASP A 96 7.15 -15.39 -3.93
N GLY A 97 8.23 -15.98 -3.42
CA GLY A 97 9.45 -15.27 -3.04
C GLY A 97 10.24 -16.04 -1.98
N PRO A 98 9.64 -16.27 -0.80
CA PRO A 98 10.30 -16.91 0.32
C PRO A 98 10.59 -18.40 0.06
N MET A 99 11.85 -18.80 0.24
CA MET A 99 12.33 -20.15 -0.09
C MET A 99 12.23 -21.14 1.09
N PHE A 100 11.50 -20.79 2.15
CA PHE A 100 11.23 -21.66 3.30
C PHE A 100 9.77 -22.15 3.39
N LEU A 101 8.88 -21.64 2.53
CA LEU A 101 7.45 -22.00 2.53
C LEU A 101 7.21 -23.34 1.87
N THR A 102 7.69 -23.52 0.64
CA THR A 102 7.58 -24.78 -0.11
C THR A 102 8.19 -25.95 0.67
N PRO A 103 9.37 -25.83 1.30
CA PRO A 103 9.85 -26.88 2.21
C PRO A 103 8.92 -27.18 3.39
N GLY A 104 8.35 -26.17 4.05
CA GLY A 104 7.38 -26.37 5.12
C GLY A 104 6.13 -27.13 4.67
N LEU A 105 5.63 -26.83 3.46
CA LEU A 105 4.53 -27.56 2.83
C LEU A 105 4.88 -29.04 2.62
N VAL A 106 6.07 -29.30 2.08
CA VAL A 106 6.54 -30.65 1.73
C VAL A 106 6.81 -31.47 2.99
N ILE A 107 7.54 -30.91 3.96
CA ILE A 107 7.84 -31.57 5.24
C ILE A 107 6.54 -31.81 6.03
N GLY A 108 5.70 -30.78 6.19
CA GLY A 108 4.43 -30.91 6.90
C GLY A 108 3.50 -31.95 6.27
N SER A 109 3.45 -32.02 4.94
CA SER A 109 2.69 -33.06 4.23
C SER A 109 3.29 -34.45 4.45
N TYR A 110 4.62 -34.59 4.40
CA TYR A 110 5.29 -35.86 4.60
C TYR A 110 5.04 -36.46 5.98
N VAL A 111 5.29 -35.68 7.04
CA VAL A 111 5.21 -36.18 8.43
C VAL A 111 3.78 -36.50 8.85
N THR A 112 2.79 -35.88 8.20
CA THR A 112 1.36 -36.16 8.41
C THR A 112 0.80 -37.18 7.44
N LYS A 113 1.62 -37.68 6.51
CA LYS A 113 1.21 -38.58 5.40
C LYS A 113 0.12 -37.98 4.51
N MET A 114 0.10 -36.64 4.40
CA MET A 114 -0.77 -35.95 3.47
C MET A 114 -0.27 -36.12 2.04
N GLU A 115 -1.12 -36.73 1.23
CA GLU A 115 -0.89 -36.98 -0.19
C GLU A 115 -0.48 -35.71 -0.94
N ILE A 116 0.52 -35.84 -1.82
CA ILE A 116 0.90 -34.87 -2.84
C ILE A 116 0.74 -35.61 -4.17
N LYS A 117 -0.06 -35.06 -5.09
CA LYS A 117 -0.32 -35.73 -6.37
C LYS A 117 0.96 -35.81 -7.19
N LYS A 118 1.04 -36.77 -8.13
CA LYS A 118 2.24 -36.98 -8.95
C LYS A 118 2.64 -35.70 -9.71
N GLU A 119 1.66 -34.97 -10.24
CA GLU A 119 1.85 -33.77 -11.03
C GLU A 119 2.22 -32.57 -10.16
N GLU A 120 1.60 -32.43 -8.98
CA GLU A 120 2.00 -31.47 -7.96
C GLU A 120 3.47 -31.72 -7.55
N ARG A 121 3.85 -32.98 -7.33
CA ARG A 121 5.21 -33.39 -6.97
C ARG A 121 6.22 -33.03 -8.05
N LEU A 122 5.91 -33.31 -9.32
CA LEU A 122 6.76 -32.97 -10.47
C LEU A 122 6.97 -31.45 -10.59
N GLU A 123 5.91 -30.67 -10.44
CA GLU A 123 5.98 -29.21 -10.58
C GLU A 123 6.61 -28.52 -9.37
N LEU A 124 6.48 -29.08 -8.16
CA LEU A 124 7.25 -28.66 -6.98
C LEU A 124 8.76 -28.90 -7.17
N ILE A 125 9.15 -30.06 -7.72
CA ILE A 125 10.55 -30.34 -8.06
C ILE A 125 11.06 -29.35 -9.11
N ARG A 126 10.29 -29.12 -10.18
CA ARG A 126 10.66 -28.18 -11.25
C ARG A 126 10.88 -26.78 -10.71
N TYR A 127 9.98 -26.31 -9.84
CA TYR A 127 10.10 -25.01 -9.17
C TYR A 127 11.41 -24.91 -8.39
N LEU A 128 11.70 -25.88 -7.52
CA LEU A 128 12.93 -25.86 -6.72
C LEU A 128 14.18 -25.92 -7.60
N PHE A 129 14.18 -26.73 -8.66
CA PHE A 129 15.29 -26.77 -9.62
C PHE A 129 15.51 -25.42 -10.31
N ARG A 130 14.43 -24.74 -10.73
CA ARG A 130 14.48 -23.42 -11.40
C ARG A 130 14.97 -22.32 -10.47
N LYS A 131 14.65 -22.40 -9.19
CA LYS A 131 15.04 -21.41 -8.17
C LYS A 131 16.39 -21.71 -7.53
N ALA A 132 17.04 -22.82 -7.88
CA ALA A 132 18.41 -23.10 -7.45
C ALA A 132 19.35 -22.03 -8.02
N HIS A 133 20.25 -21.52 -7.18
CA HIS A 133 21.20 -20.51 -7.62
C HIS A 133 22.12 -21.08 -8.72
N LYS A 134 22.26 -20.34 -9.82
CA LYS A 134 22.85 -20.86 -11.06
C LYS A 134 24.29 -21.32 -10.88
N GLU A 135 25.07 -20.63 -10.04
CA GLU A 135 26.50 -20.88 -9.89
C GLU A 135 26.81 -22.01 -8.91
N ASP A 136 26.21 -22.00 -7.73
CA ASP A 136 26.53 -22.91 -6.62
C ASP A 136 25.43 -23.93 -6.33
N GLY A 137 24.24 -23.82 -6.93
CA GLY A 137 23.13 -24.76 -6.77
C GLY A 137 22.45 -24.72 -5.39
N GLY A 138 22.72 -23.71 -4.57
CA GLY A 138 22.04 -23.51 -3.28
C GLY A 138 20.75 -22.69 -3.38
N TRP A 139 20.17 -22.38 -2.23
CA TRP A 139 19.00 -21.49 -2.11
C TRP A 139 19.19 -20.55 -0.91
N GLY A 140 18.69 -19.33 -1.04
CA GLY A 140 18.67 -18.34 0.04
C GLY A 140 17.40 -18.34 0.89
N LEU A 141 17.21 -17.30 1.69
CA LEU A 141 15.95 -17.04 2.42
C LEU A 141 14.77 -16.76 1.48
N HIS A 142 15.06 -16.11 0.35
CA HIS A 142 14.16 -15.86 -0.78
C HIS A 142 14.95 -16.06 -2.08
N PHE A 143 14.29 -16.19 -3.23
CA PHE A 143 14.97 -16.62 -4.47
C PHE A 143 15.92 -15.59 -5.10
N GLU A 144 15.89 -14.32 -4.67
CA GLU A 144 16.91 -13.32 -5.04
C GLU A 144 18.08 -13.24 -4.06
N GLY A 145 17.96 -13.95 -2.93
CA GLY A 145 18.98 -13.98 -1.90
C GLY A 145 20.16 -14.89 -2.26
N VAL A 146 21.28 -14.67 -1.58
CA VAL A 146 22.44 -15.56 -1.64
C VAL A 146 22.12 -16.92 -1.01
N SER A 147 22.81 -17.99 -1.44
CA SER A 147 22.68 -19.31 -0.82
C SER A 147 23.01 -19.28 0.67
N THR A 148 22.10 -19.83 1.50
CA THR A 148 22.28 -19.91 2.96
C THR A 148 22.11 -21.33 3.48
N VAL A 149 22.43 -21.58 4.76
CA VAL A 149 22.22 -22.90 5.38
C VAL A 149 20.73 -23.18 5.49
N PHE A 150 19.93 -22.19 5.88
CA PHE A 150 18.49 -22.34 6.02
C PHE A 150 17.81 -22.68 4.69
N GLY A 151 18.05 -21.85 3.67
CA GLY A 151 17.47 -22.04 2.34
C GLY A 151 17.94 -23.34 1.70
N THR A 152 19.25 -23.58 1.67
CA THR A 152 19.80 -24.77 0.99
C THR A 152 19.43 -26.06 1.71
N GLY A 153 19.50 -26.08 3.04
CA GLY A 153 19.19 -27.27 3.83
C GLY A 153 17.73 -27.69 3.70
N LEU A 154 16.79 -26.74 3.79
CA LEU A 154 15.37 -27.04 3.68
C LEU A 154 14.94 -27.43 2.26
N ASN A 155 15.43 -26.74 1.22
CA ASN A 155 15.06 -27.06 -0.15
C ASN A 155 15.70 -28.37 -0.64
N TYR A 156 16.93 -28.69 -0.22
CA TYR A 156 17.53 -30.01 -0.43
C TYR A 156 16.66 -31.11 0.21
N THR A 157 16.26 -30.91 1.45
CA THR A 157 15.41 -31.86 2.19
C THR A 157 14.06 -32.06 1.49
N ALA A 158 13.43 -30.98 1.04
CA ALA A 158 12.16 -31.03 0.30
C ALA A 158 12.30 -31.83 -0.99
N LEU A 159 13.37 -31.62 -1.78
CA LEU A 159 13.63 -32.39 -3.00
C LEU A 159 13.82 -33.88 -2.73
N ARG A 160 14.53 -34.25 -1.65
CA ARG A 160 14.66 -35.66 -1.24
C ARG A 160 13.31 -36.28 -0.87
N ILE A 161 12.46 -35.55 -0.14
CA ILE A 161 11.09 -35.97 0.20
C ILE A 161 10.21 -36.15 -1.03
N LEU A 162 10.34 -35.26 -2.02
CA LEU A 162 9.61 -35.35 -3.30
C LEU A 162 10.11 -36.48 -4.20
N GLY A 163 11.19 -37.17 -3.82
CA GLY A 163 11.70 -38.36 -4.50
C GLY A 163 12.88 -38.13 -5.44
N VAL A 164 13.55 -36.97 -5.39
CA VAL A 164 14.76 -36.74 -6.18
C VAL A 164 15.93 -37.54 -5.59
N PRO A 165 16.63 -38.37 -6.37
CA PRO A 165 17.78 -39.15 -5.89
C PRO A 165 18.93 -38.28 -5.37
N ALA A 166 19.65 -38.73 -4.33
CA ALA A 166 20.75 -37.99 -3.73
C ALA A 166 21.96 -37.78 -4.66
N ASP A 167 22.09 -38.61 -5.70
CA ASP A 167 23.13 -38.57 -6.73
C ASP A 167 22.72 -37.78 -7.98
N HIS A 168 21.48 -37.26 -8.03
CA HIS A 168 21.05 -36.37 -9.10
C HIS A 168 21.96 -35.13 -9.18
N PRO A 169 22.32 -34.62 -10.38
CA PRO A 169 23.28 -33.52 -10.53
C PRO A 169 22.95 -32.27 -9.69
N VAL A 170 21.67 -31.86 -9.67
CA VAL A 170 21.18 -30.75 -8.84
C VAL A 170 21.43 -31.02 -7.34
N MET A 171 21.18 -32.25 -6.89
CA MET A 171 21.32 -32.64 -5.49
C MET A 171 22.79 -32.71 -5.06
N VAL A 172 23.68 -33.23 -5.91
CA VAL A 172 25.12 -33.26 -5.65
C VAL A 172 25.66 -31.84 -5.50
N LYS A 173 25.26 -30.92 -6.39
CA LYS A 173 25.67 -29.52 -6.35
C LYS A 173 25.15 -28.81 -5.09
N ALA A 174 23.87 -28.96 -4.80
CA ALA A 174 23.23 -28.42 -3.59
C ALA A 174 23.87 -28.93 -2.30
N ARG A 175 24.11 -30.24 -2.18
CA ARG A 175 24.78 -30.84 -1.01
C ARG A 175 26.21 -30.33 -0.87
N GLY A 176 26.94 -30.22 -1.98
CA GLY A 176 28.28 -29.63 -1.99
C GLY A 176 28.30 -28.19 -1.45
N THR A 177 27.30 -27.38 -1.82
CA THR A 177 27.14 -26.02 -1.29
C THR A 177 26.73 -26.01 0.17
N LEU A 178 25.77 -26.83 0.57
CA LEU A 178 25.36 -26.98 1.98
C LEU A 178 26.55 -27.37 2.88
N HIS A 179 27.38 -28.32 2.44
CA HIS A 179 28.56 -28.76 3.19
C HIS A 179 29.65 -27.68 3.26
N LYS A 180 29.84 -26.88 2.20
CA LYS A 180 30.72 -25.70 2.24
C LYS A 180 30.24 -24.65 3.26
N LEU A 181 28.94 -24.55 3.48
CA LEU A 181 28.33 -23.68 4.49
C LEU A 181 28.33 -24.29 5.91
N GLY A 182 28.79 -25.54 6.07
CA GLY A 182 28.92 -26.23 7.37
C GLY A 182 27.80 -27.23 7.68
N GLY A 183 26.93 -27.57 6.71
CA GLY A 183 25.80 -28.47 6.93
C GLY A 183 24.64 -27.83 7.69
N VAL A 184 23.55 -28.58 7.91
CA VAL A 184 22.33 -28.05 8.58
C VAL A 184 22.47 -27.87 10.09
N LEU A 185 23.60 -28.28 10.67
CA LEU A 185 23.84 -28.17 12.11
C LEU A 185 23.76 -26.72 12.60
N ARG A 186 24.16 -25.78 11.74
CA ARG A 186 24.20 -24.33 11.99
C ARG A 186 23.00 -23.59 11.39
N SER A 187 21.89 -24.28 11.17
CA SER A 187 20.67 -23.66 10.65
C SER A 187 20.04 -22.72 11.69
N PRO A 188 19.35 -21.64 11.30
CA PRO A 188 18.50 -20.84 12.20
C PRO A 188 17.44 -21.66 12.92
N GLN A 189 16.84 -21.13 13.99
CA GLN A 189 15.89 -21.86 14.85
C GLN A 189 14.72 -22.44 14.04
N TRP A 190 14.19 -21.72 13.07
CA TRP A 190 13.10 -22.21 12.23
C TRP A 190 13.49 -23.41 11.36
N GLY A 191 14.75 -23.46 10.90
CA GLY A 191 15.29 -24.60 10.16
C GLY A 191 15.51 -25.80 11.06
N LYS A 192 16.12 -25.58 12.23
CA LYS A 192 16.28 -26.62 13.27
C LYS A 192 14.93 -27.23 13.65
N PHE A 193 13.90 -26.40 13.82
CA PHE A 193 12.54 -26.82 14.15
C PHE A 193 11.93 -27.76 13.10
N TRP A 194 11.93 -27.36 11.81
CA TRP A 194 11.37 -28.20 10.74
C TRP A 194 12.13 -29.53 10.59
N LEU A 195 13.45 -29.50 10.71
CA LEU A 195 14.29 -30.70 10.66
C LEU A 195 14.08 -31.60 11.90
N SER A 196 13.74 -31.04 13.06
CA SER A 196 13.37 -31.81 14.25
C SER A 196 12.01 -32.50 14.12
N ILE A 197 11.02 -31.81 13.55
CA ILE A 197 9.73 -32.42 13.21
C ILE A 197 9.93 -33.60 12.25
N LEU A 198 10.80 -33.44 11.23
CA LEU A 198 11.14 -34.50 10.27
C LEU A 198 11.98 -35.63 10.88
N ASN A 199 12.45 -35.48 12.13
CA ASN A 199 13.32 -36.44 12.82
C ASN A 199 14.71 -36.59 12.18
N VAL A 200 15.24 -35.52 11.58
CA VAL A 200 16.61 -35.44 11.05
C VAL A 200 17.49 -34.44 11.79
N TYR A 201 16.99 -33.80 12.85
CA TYR A 201 17.75 -32.92 13.76
C TYR A 201 17.22 -33.12 15.19
N ASP A 202 18.06 -33.29 16.21
CA ASP A 202 17.52 -33.55 17.55
C ASP A 202 16.94 -32.28 18.24
N TRP A 203 15.82 -32.44 18.94
CA TRP A 203 15.18 -31.34 19.68
C TRP A 203 16.11 -30.69 20.72
N GLU A 204 17.08 -31.43 21.26
CA GLU A 204 18.08 -30.89 22.18
C GLU A 204 19.01 -29.86 21.56
N GLY A 205 19.11 -29.81 20.22
CA GLY A 205 19.85 -28.77 19.51
C GLY A 205 19.02 -27.53 19.19
N ASN A 206 17.78 -27.45 19.66
CA ASN A 206 16.96 -26.25 19.59
C ASN A 206 17.00 -25.49 20.92
N ASN A 207 16.97 -24.16 20.85
CA ASN A 207 16.62 -23.35 22.01
C ASN A 207 15.18 -23.62 22.45
N SER A 208 14.90 -23.53 23.77
CA SER A 208 13.57 -23.78 24.30
C SER A 208 12.56 -22.75 23.78
N LEU A 209 11.40 -23.24 23.36
CA LEU A 209 10.26 -22.46 22.91
C LEU A 209 9.27 -22.13 24.04
N LEU A 210 9.65 -22.41 25.30
CA LEU A 210 8.95 -22.10 26.56
C LEU A 210 7.41 -22.13 26.47
N PRO A 211 6.78 -23.31 26.38
CA PRO A 211 5.32 -23.44 26.32
C PRO A 211 4.59 -22.70 27.46
N GLU A 212 5.17 -22.70 28.66
CA GLU A 212 4.59 -22.09 29.87
C GLU A 212 4.43 -20.57 29.78
N LEU A 213 5.05 -19.91 28.79
CA LEU A 213 4.89 -18.48 28.54
C LEU A 213 3.41 -18.10 28.28
N TRP A 214 2.62 -19.03 27.76
CA TRP A 214 1.19 -18.88 27.47
C TRP A 214 0.27 -19.01 28.70
N LEU A 215 0.82 -19.35 29.86
CA LEU A 215 0.10 -19.37 31.14
C LEU A 215 0.33 -18.11 31.97
N LEU A 216 1.22 -17.21 31.52
CA LEU A 216 1.50 -15.99 32.22
C LEU A 216 0.24 -15.10 32.33
N PRO A 217 0.11 -14.30 33.41
CA PRO A 217 -0.94 -13.30 33.46
C PRO A 217 -0.90 -12.35 32.25
N GLU A 218 -2.06 -12.19 31.60
CA GLU A 218 -2.22 -11.40 30.37
C GLU A 218 -1.92 -9.91 30.52
N TRP A 219 -1.63 -9.38 31.72
CA TRP A 219 -1.20 -7.98 31.90
C TRP A 219 0.32 -7.81 31.80
N LEU A 220 1.09 -8.91 31.81
CA LEU A 220 2.55 -8.85 31.70
C LEU A 220 2.98 -8.40 30.29
N PRO A 221 3.94 -7.46 30.17
CA PRO A 221 4.39 -6.97 28.86
C PRO A 221 4.95 -8.06 27.93
N ILE A 222 5.54 -9.12 28.49
CA ILE A 222 6.12 -10.25 27.74
C ILE A 222 5.08 -11.26 27.25
N HIS A 223 3.82 -11.17 27.69
CA HIS A 223 2.81 -12.17 27.37
C HIS A 223 2.60 -12.27 25.83
N PRO A 224 2.56 -13.47 25.23
CA PRO A 224 2.53 -13.65 23.77
C PRO A 224 1.36 -13.01 23.04
N HIS A 225 0.21 -12.76 23.69
CA HIS A 225 -0.90 -12.03 23.06
C HIS A 225 -0.54 -10.62 22.59
N ARG A 226 0.54 -10.04 23.14
CA ARG A 226 1.08 -8.73 22.74
C ARG A 226 2.00 -8.80 21.54
N TRP A 227 2.41 -10.01 21.17
CA TRP A 227 3.31 -10.19 20.05
C TRP A 227 2.58 -9.94 18.74
N TRP A 228 3.36 -9.57 17.73
CA TRP A 228 2.86 -9.47 16.36
C TRP A 228 2.14 -10.76 15.98
N ILE A 229 1.02 -10.65 15.28
CA ILE A 229 0.13 -11.78 15.06
C ILE A 229 0.76 -12.92 14.25
N HIS A 230 1.63 -12.59 13.28
CA HIS A 230 2.41 -13.57 12.51
C HIS A 230 3.36 -14.36 13.40
N SER A 231 4.18 -13.67 14.21
CA SER A 231 5.06 -14.33 15.18
C SER A 231 4.24 -15.15 16.18
N ARG A 232 3.19 -14.56 16.75
CA ARG A 232 2.32 -15.20 17.73
C ARG A 232 1.77 -16.53 17.21
N ASN A 233 1.15 -16.54 16.02
CA ASN A 233 0.55 -17.74 15.44
C ASN A 233 1.58 -18.82 15.07
N VAL A 234 2.77 -18.44 14.59
CA VAL A 234 3.86 -19.39 14.35
C VAL A 234 4.36 -20.00 15.66
N PHE A 235 4.61 -19.18 16.69
CA PHE A 235 5.12 -19.65 17.98
C PHE A 235 4.09 -20.49 18.76
N ILE A 236 2.78 -20.32 18.57
CA ILE A 236 1.76 -21.22 19.16
C ILE A 236 2.04 -22.66 18.73
N ALA A 237 2.07 -22.91 17.41
CA ALA A 237 2.24 -24.25 16.88
C ALA A 237 3.65 -24.79 17.15
N MET A 238 4.68 -23.93 17.06
CA MET A 238 6.05 -24.31 17.41
C MET A 238 6.17 -24.76 18.86
N SER A 239 5.69 -23.97 19.81
CA SER A 239 5.74 -24.30 21.25
C SER A 239 4.95 -25.57 21.56
N PHE A 240 3.80 -25.80 20.89
CA PHE A 240 3.04 -27.04 21.05
C PHE A 240 3.84 -28.27 20.59
N LEU A 241 4.33 -28.26 19.35
CA LEU A 241 5.08 -29.40 18.80
C LEU A 241 6.39 -29.65 19.54
N TYR A 242 7.04 -28.58 20.02
CA TYR A 242 8.20 -28.65 20.90
C TYR A 242 7.86 -29.29 22.25
N SER A 243 6.74 -28.90 22.88
CA SER A 243 6.32 -29.47 24.17
C SER A 243 6.08 -30.98 24.08
N GLN A 244 5.62 -31.45 22.91
CA GLN A 244 5.41 -32.85 22.58
C GLN A 244 6.67 -33.58 22.14
N ARG A 245 7.75 -32.84 21.82
CA ARG A 245 8.95 -33.36 21.16
C ARG A 245 8.59 -34.19 19.92
N PHE A 246 7.63 -33.68 19.13
CA PHE A 246 7.13 -34.39 17.97
C PHE A 246 8.26 -34.75 17.00
N LYS A 247 8.30 -36.01 16.58
CA LYS A 247 9.27 -36.54 15.59
C LYS A 247 8.52 -37.47 14.65
N ALA A 248 8.74 -37.31 13.35
CA ALA A 248 8.26 -38.27 12.36
C ALA A 248 8.83 -39.68 12.64
N PRO A 249 8.05 -40.76 12.45
CA PRO A 249 8.57 -42.12 12.54
C PRO A 249 9.73 -42.33 11.56
N GLU A 250 10.76 -43.05 11.99
CA GLU A 250 11.93 -43.29 11.15
C GLU A 250 11.61 -44.18 9.95
N ASP A 251 12.19 -43.83 8.81
CA ASP A 251 12.20 -44.61 7.58
C ASP A 251 13.54 -44.44 6.84
N ASP A 252 13.72 -45.21 5.76
CA ASP A 252 14.96 -45.21 5.00
C ASP A 252 15.36 -43.82 4.47
N LEU A 253 14.39 -42.96 4.15
CA LEU A 253 14.65 -41.61 3.67
C LEU A 253 15.20 -40.73 4.81
N ILE A 254 14.58 -40.77 5.98
CA ILE A 254 15.04 -40.04 7.18
C ILE A 254 16.45 -40.50 7.56
N LEU A 255 16.71 -41.80 7.55
CA LEU A 255 18.05 -42.35 7.84
C LEU A 255 19.09 -41.89 6.80
N SER A 256 18.73 -41.85 5.52
CA SER A 256 19.59 -41.32 4.46
C SER A 256 19.87 -39.83 4.64
N LEU A 257 18.84 -39.02 4.93
CA LEU A 257 18.99 -37.58 5.15
C LEU A 257 19.95 -37.25 6.31
N ARG A 258 19.92 -38.04 7.39
CA ARG A 258 20.89 -37.91 8.51
C ARG A 258 22.34 -38.07 8.07
N GLN A 259 22.61 -38.81 6.99
CA GLN A 259 23.95 -38.97 6.42
C GLN A 259 24.28 -37.92 5.34
N GLU A 260 23.27 -37.28 4.76
CA GLU A 260 23.42 -36.34 3.64
C GLU A 260 23.55 -34.88 4.10
N LEU A 261 22.84 -34.48 5.17
CA LEU A 261 22.68 -33.08 5.57
C LEU A 261 23.83 -32.53 6.43
N TYR A 262 24.70 -33.39 6.93
CA TYR A 262 25.74 -33.08 7.90
C TYR A 262 27.14 -33.31 7.32
N VAL A 263 28.11 -32.52 7.79
CA VAL A 263 29.54 -32.71 7.47
C VAL A 263 30.18 -33.74 8.40
N GLU A 264 29.70 -33.80 9.64
CA GLU A 264 30.09 -34.76 10.68
C GLU A 264 29.10 -35.93 10.79
N ASP A 265 29.49 -36.98 11.50
CA ASP A 265 28.61 -38.13 11.75
C ASP A 265 27.47 -37.73 12.68
N TYR A 266 26.24 -37.77 12.16
CA TYR A 266 24.99 -37.46 12.84
C TYR A 266 24.87 -38.07 14.24
N TYR A 267 25.33 -39.31 14.41
CA TYR A 267 25.18 -40.04 15.67
C TYR A 267 26.21 -39.65 16.74
N THR A 268 27.15 -38.76 16.40
CA THR A 268 28.19 -38.25 17.30
C THR A 268 28.00 -36.77 17.68
N ILE A 269 27.00 -36.10 17.09
CA ILE A 269 26.73 -34.67 17.29
C ILE A 269 26.37 -34.36 18.75
N ASP A 270 27.05 -33.36 19.33
CA ASP A 270 26.68 -32.76 20.62
C ASP A 270 25.58 -31.72 20.43
N TRP A 271 24.33 -32.17 20.34
CA TRP A 271 23.18 -31.31 20.01
C TRP A 271 23.06 -30.04 20.87
N PRO A 272 23.17 -30.10 22.22
CA PRO A 272 23.13 -28.90 23.05
C PRO A 272 24.15 -27.81 22.68
N ALA A 273 25.32 -28.18 22.15
CA ALA A 273 26.34 -27.20 21.74
C ALA A 273 25.89 -26.35 20.54
N HIS A 274 24.94 -26.83 19.75
CA HIS A 274 24.46 -26.16 18.54
C HIS A 274 23.16 -25.38 18.73
N ARG A 275 22.64 -25.22 19.96
CA ARG A 275 21.44 -24.41 20.22
C ARG A 275 21.58 -22.98 19.68
N ASN A 276 22.67 -22.31 20.06
CA ASN A 276 23.00 -20.94 19.63
C ASN A 276 23.96 -20.89 18.43
N ASP A 277 24.33 -22.03 17.85
CA ASP A 277 25.20 -22.05 16.67
C ASP A 277 24.36 -21.83 15.41
N VAL A 278 24.51 -20.65 14.80
CA VAL A 278 23.86 -20.27 13.55
C VAL A 278 24.92 -19.76 12.58
N ALA A 279 24.83 -20.15 11.32
CA ALA A 279 25.77 -19.74 10.29
C ALA A 279 25.71 -18.21 10.10
N PRO A 280 26.87 -17.51 10.05
CA PRO A 280 26.90 -16.05 9.88
C PRO A 280 26.17 -15.54 8.64
N ILE A 281 26.07 -16.35 7.58
CA ILE A 281 25.37 -15.99 6.34
C ILE A 281 23.85 -15.90 6.51
N ASP A 282 23.29 -16.61 7.50
CA ASP A 282 21.86 -16.59 7.82
C ASP A 282 21.52 -15.51 8.88
N LEU A 283 22.51 -14.99 9.61
CA LEU A 283 22.29 -14.07 10.73
C LEU A 283 22.00 -12.63 10.24
N TYR A 284 20.72 -12.28 10.18
CA TYR A 284 20.28 -10.89 9.99
C TYR A 284 20.10 -10.15 11.33
N ALA A 285 19.42 -10.79 12.28
CA ALA A 285 19.11 -10.28 13.60
C ALA A 285 19.75 -11.20 14.67
N PRO A 286 21.04 -11.00 15.01
CA PRO A 286 21.69 -11.81 16.03
C PRO A 286 20.97 -11.64 17.38
N HIS A 287 21.00 -12.69 18.21
CA HIS A 287 20.46 -12.61 19.56
C HIS A 287 21.07 -11.44 20.33
N SER A 288 20.23 -10.74 21.08
CA SER A 288 20.72 -9.78 22.06
C SER A 288 21.35 -10.52 23.23
N ALA A 289 22.20 -9.84 24.01
CA ALA A 289 22.72 -10.38 25.26
C ALA A 289 21.62 -10.76 26.25
N VAL A 290 20.46 -10.08 26.20
CA VAL A 290 19.28 -10.43 27.01
C VAL A 290 18.72 -11.77 26.56
N MET A 291 18.60 -11.98 25.25
CA MET A 291 18.08 -13.23 24.71
C MET A 291 19.01 -14.41 25.00
N ASP A 292 20.31 -14.26 24.79
CA ASP A 292 21.29 -15.30 25.12
C ASP A 292 21.28 -15.64 26.62
N PHE A 293 21.15 -14.63 27.48
CA PHE A 293 21.00 -14.85 28.92
C PHE A 293 19.72 -15.63 29.25
N LEU A 294 18.59 -15.27 28.63
CA LEU A 294 17.33 -15.99 28.81
C LEU A 294 17.45 -17.43 28.30
N PHE A 295 18.05 -17.67 27.14
CA PHE A 295 18.29 -19.02 26.64
C PHE A 295 19.22 -19.82 27.54
N GLY A 296 20.20 -19.20 28.20
CA GLY A 296 21.01 -19.84 29.25
C GLY A 296 20.15 -20.32 30.42
N ILE A 297 19.22 -19.48 30.91
CA ILE A 297 18.26 -19.87 31.97
C ILE A 297 17.34 -20.98 31.48
N LEU A 298 16.78 -20.84 30.28
CA LEU A 298 15.83 -21.79 29.72
C LEU A 298 16.49 -23.14 29.43
N GLY A 299 17.77 -23.17 29.07
CA GLY A 299 18.54 -24.40 28.92
C GLY A 299 18.71 -25.18 30.22
N ILE A 300 18.65 -24.51 31.38
CA ILE A 300 18.63 -25.14 32.72
C ILE A 300 17.21 -25.55 33.12
N TYR A 301 16.22 -24.71 32.80
CA TYR A 301 14.81 -24.97 33.13
C TYR A 301 14.24 -26.16 32.35
N GLU A 302 14.52 -26.25 31.05
CA GLU A 302 13.85 -27.19 30.14
C GLU A 302 13.98 -28.68 30.56
N PRO A 303 15.16 -29.20 30.96
CA PRO A 303 15.28 -30.57 31.47
C PRO A 303 14.53 -30.82 32.78
N CYS A 304 14.22 -29.75 33.53
CA CYS A 304 13.57 -29.77 34.84
C CYS A 304 12.18 -29.13 34.80
N ALA A 305 11.56 -29.02 33.61
CA ALA A 305 10.27 -28.38 33.44
C ALA A 305 9.20 -29.02 34.34
N ILE A 306 8.35 -28.19 34.93
CA ILE A 306 7.36 -28.64 35.92
C ILE A 306 6.22 -29.35 35.19
N PRO A 307 6.04 -30.68 35.30
CA PRO A 307 5.15 -31.42 34.40
C PRO A 307 3.68 -30.97 34.42
N PRO A 308 3.08 -30.63 35.59
CA PRO A 308 1.73 -30.06 35.60
C PRO A 308 1.60 -28.75 34.82
N LEU A 309 2.59 -27.85 34.92
CA LEU A 309 2.59 -26.58 34.18
C LEU A 309 2.78 -26.82 32.69
N ARG A 310 3.71 -27.70 32.31
CA ARG A 310 3.94 -28.11 30.92
C ARG A 310 2.67 -28.67 30.27
N LYS A 311 1.93 -29.49 31.02
CA LYS A 311 0.66 -30.07 30.56
C LYS A 311 -0.40 -28.98 30.33
N MET A 312 -0.62 -28.10 31.32
CA MET A 312 -1.56 -26.99 31.19
C MET A 312 -1.23 -26.06 30.02
N ALA A 313 0.06 -25.75 29.84
CA ALA A 313 0.54 -24.93 28.73
C ALA A 313 0.28 -25.59 27.38
N THR A 314 0.56 -26.89 27.28
CA THR A 314 0.30 -27.69 26.08
C THR A 314 -1.19 -27.71 25.71
N GLU A 315 -2.07 -27.91 26.70
CA GLU A 315 -3.53 -27.90 26.48
C GLU A 315 -4.00 -26.51 26.02
N LYS A 316 -3.51 -25.43 26.62
CA LYS A 316 -3.80 -24.04 26.21
C LYS A 316 -3.33 -23.74 24.80
N LEU A 317 -2.12 -24.18 24.44
CA LEU A 317 -1.56 -24.03 23.09
C LEU A 317 -2.42 -24.76 22.06
N TYR A 318 -2.81 -26.00 22.34
CA TYR A 318 -3.66 -26.77 21.45
C TYR A 318 -5.05 -26.13 21.25
N ASP A 319 -5.66 -25.60 22.33
CA ASP A 319 -6.91 -24.84 22.25
C ASP A 319 -6.77 -23.61 21.34
N LEU A 320 -5.65 -22.89 21.40
CA LEU A 320 -5.40 -21.76 20.50
C LEU A 320 -5.23 -22.20 19.04
N ILE A 321 -4.59 -23.33 18.77
CA ILE A 321 -4.50 -23.92 17.41
C ILE A 321 -5.92 -24.21 16.89
N VAL A 322 -6.77 -24.88 17.68
CA VAL A 322 -8.16 -25.20 17.29
C VAL A 322 -8.94 -23.93 16.96
N LYS A 323 -8.81 -22.89 17.79
CA LYS A 323 -9.50 -21.62 17.59
C LYS A 323 -9.04 -20.89 16.34
N GLU A 324 -7.76 -20.95 16.02
CA GLU A 324 -7.23 -20.36 14.79
C GLU A 324 -7.77 -21.08 13.55
N ASP A 325 -7.74 -22.41 13.55
CA ASP A 325 -8.34 -23.24 12.51
C ASP A 325 -9.83 -22.87 12.29
N GLU A 326 -10.62 -22.80 13.37
CA GLU A 326 -12.06 -22.44 13.30
C GLU A 326 -12.30 -20.99 12.86
N ASN A 327 -11.43 -20.04 13.24
CA ASN A 327 -11.59 -18.62 12.89
C ASN A 327 -11.29 -18.32 11.42
N THR A 328 -10.55 -19.19 10.75
CA THR A 328 -9.99 -18.98 9.41
C THR A 328 -10.42 -20.03 8.40
N SER A 329 -11.37 -20.89 8.79
CA SER A 329 -11.77 -22.07 8.02
C SER A 329 -10.56 -22.91 7.58
N TYR A 330 -9.59 -23.11 8.47
CA TYR A 330 -8.37 -23.90 8.25
C TYR A 330 -7.41 -23.35 7.17
N GLN A 331 -7.56 -22.08 6.77
CA GLN A 331 -6.55 -21.37 5.97
C GLN A 331 -5.43 -20.82 6.86
N ASP A 332 -5.75 -20.52 8.11
CA ASP A 332 -4.89 -19.85 9.07
C ASP A 332 -4.42 -18.46 8.60
N LEU A 333 -3.67 -17.74 9.45
CA LEU A 333 -3.09 -16.46 9.08
C LEU A 333 -2.16 -16.51 7.85
N GLY A 334 -1.39 -17.59 7.69
CA GLY A 334 -0.42 -17.71 6.61
C GLY A 334 0.15 -19.11 6.43
N PRO A 335 0.99 -19.32 5.42
CA PRO A 335 1.46 -20.64 5.01
C PRO A 335 2.25 -21.37 6.10
N VAL A 336 3.02 -20.63 6.91
CA VAL A 336 3.90 -21.20 7.93
C VAL A 336 3.09 -21.83 9.05
N ASN A 337 2.24 -21.04 9.73
CA ASN A 337 1.43 -21.57 10.82
C ASN A 337 0.36 -22.55 10.28
N LYS A 338 -0.12 -22.39 9.05
CA LYS A 338 -1.00 -23.37 8.39
C LYS A 338 -0.43 -24.78 8.37
N MET A 339 0.84 -24.91 7.98
CA MET A 339 1.47 -26.23 7.90
C MET A 339 1.82 -26.79 9.27
N MET A 340 2.18 -25.94 10.24
CA MET A 340 2.45 -26.37 11.61
C MET A 340 1.16 -26.76 12.35
N ASN A 341 0.06 -26.02 12.16
CA ASN A 341 -1.26 -26.36 12.67
C ASN A 341 -1.68 -27.72 12.13
N LEU A 342 -1.60 -27.96 10.82
CA LEU A 342 -1.84 -29.29 10.25
C LEU A 342 -1.06 -30.40 10.98
N VAL A 343 0.25 -30.23 11.22
CA VAL A 343 1.04 -31.23 11.95
C VAL A 343 0.49 -31.45 13.36
N ALA A 344 0.14 -30.38 14.07
CA ALA A 344 -0.45 -30.48 15.41
C ALA A 344 -1.81 -31.18 15.41
N ARG A 345 -2.73 -30.82 14.50
CA ARG A 345 -4.06 -31.45 14.37
C ARG A 345 -3.93 -32.93 14.01
N ALA A 346 -3.07 -33.26 13.06
CA ALA A 346 -2.83 -34.64 12.63
C ALA A 346 -2.21 -35.48 13.75
N PHE A 347 -1.30 -34.90 14.55
CA PHE A 347 -0.69 -35.57 15.69
C PHE A 347 -1.71 -35.89 16.79
N VAL A 348 -2.61 -34.96 17.12
CA VAL A 348 -3.57 -35.14 18.23
C VAL A 348 -4.82 -35.90 17.80
N GLU A 349 -5.38 -35.62 16.63
CA GLU A 349 -6.69 -36.13 16.19
C GLU A 349 -6.57 -37.25 15.16
N GLY A 350 -5.41 -37.41 14.53
CA GLY A 350 -5.17 -38.40 13.48
C GLY A 350 -5.64 -37.98 12.08
N PRO A 351 -5.25 -38.74 11.04
CA PRO A 351 -5.55 -38.43 9.64
C PRO A 351 -7.01 -38.65 9.22
N GLU A 352 -7.81 -39.31 10.06
CA GLU A 352 -9.24 -39.52 9.82
C GLU A 352 -10.13 -38.41 10.42
N SER A 353 -9.53 -37.38 11.02
CA SER A 353 -10.26 -36.28 11.64
C SER A 353 -10.81 -35.31 10.59
N GLU A 354 -11.93 -34.66 10.94
CA GLU A 354 -12.49 -33.57 10.13
C GLU A 354 -11.47 -32.43 9.94
N ALA A 355 -10.72 -32.09 10.99
CA ALA A 355 -9.70 -31.05 10.93
C ALA A 355 -8.61 -31.38 9.90
N TYR A 356 -8.14 -32.63 9.85
CA TYR A 356 -7.19 -33.07 8.84
C TYR A 356 -7.77 -33.00 7.43
N ALA A 357 -9.03 -33.41 7.24
CA ALA A 357 -9.73 -33.32 5.96
C ALA A 357 -9.85 -31.86 5.48
N GLN A 358 -10.20 -30.93 6.37
CA GLN A 358 -10.25 -29.50 6.05
C GLN A 358 -8.87 -28.93 5.73
N HIS A 359 -7.85 -29.26 6.51
CA HIS A 359 -6.47 -28.87 6.20
C HIS A 359 -5.99 -29.40 4.86
N LYS A 360 -6.41 -30.61 4.44
CA LYS A 360 -6.12 -31.17 3.10
C LYS A 360 -6.78 -30.35 1.99
N ILE A 361 -8.04 -29.94 2.19
CA ILE A 361 -8.77 -29.09 1.24
C ILE A 361 -8.08 -27.72 1.12
N LYS A 362 -7.75 -27.09 2.25
CA LYS A 362 -7.21 -25.72 2.31
C LYS A 362 -5.72 -25.60 2.02
N ARG A 363 -4.94 -26.68 2.10
CA ARG A 363 -3.55 -26.69 1.60
C ARG A 363 -3.49 -26.26 0.12
N ARG A 364 -4.48 -26.65 -0.68
CA ARG A 364 -4.55 -26.32 -2.12
C ARG A 364 -4.62 -24.81 -2.35
N ASP A 365 -5.17 -24.04 -1.41
CA ASP A 365 -5.36 -22.59 -1.51
C ASP A 365 -4.04 -21.82 -1.48
N PHE A 366 -2.96 -22.45 -1.01
CA PHE A 366 -1.61 -21.89 -0.99
C PHE A 366 -0.74 -22.41 -2.14
N MET A 367 -1.22 -23.34 -2.97
CA MET A 367 -0.43 -23.97 -4.02
C MET A 367 -0.68 -23.28 -5.36
N TRP A 368 0.37 -22.68 -5.93
CA TRP A 368 0.29 -21.96 -7.19
C TRP A 368 1.22 -22.58 -8.23
N ILE A 369 0.73 -22.86 -9.44
CA ILE A 369 1.59 -23.23 -10.58
C ILE A 369 1.79 -22.03 -11.50
N GLY A 370 3.04 -21.61 -11.63
CA GLY A 370 3.48 -20.54 -12.51
C GLY A 370 4.44 -21.03 -13.61
N PRO A 371 5.07 -20.09 -14.34
CA PRO A 371 6.01 -20.42 -15.41
C PRO A 371 7.22 -21.24 -14.95
N ASN A 372 7.58 -21.13 -13.66
CA ASN A 372 8.74 -21.81 -13.07
C ASN A 372 8.42 -23.14 -12.39
N GLY A 373 7.15 -23.48 -12.17
CA GLY A 373 6.74 -24.69 -11.45
C GLY A 373 5.67 -24.37 -10.42
N MET A 374 5.41 -25.33 -9.54
CA MET A 374 4.48 -25.16 -8.43
C MET A 374 5.21 -24.71 -7.16
N SER A 375 4.71 -23.66 -6.52
CA SER A 375 5.23 -23.08 -5.28
C SER A 375 4.15 -22.98 -4.21
N MET A 376 4.56 -22.73 -2.96
CA MET A 376 3.65 -22.29 -1.91
C MET A 376 3.66 -20.76 -1.81
N GLY A 377 2.51 -20.12 -1.95
CA GLY A 377 2.37 -18.67 -1.82
C GLY A 377 2.58 -18.17 -0.39
N GLY A 378 2.96 -16.90 -0.24
CA GLY A 378 3.17 -16.22 1.04
C GLY A 378 1.89 -16.00 1.87
N THR A 379 0.73 -16.13 1.24
CA THR A 379 -0.63 -16.15 1.77
C THR A 379 -1.46 -17.05 0.82
N ASN A 380 -2.77 -17.18 1.04
CA ASN A 380 -3.68 -17.81 0.07
C ASN A 380 -3.99 -16.91 -1.15
N GLY A 381 -3.15 -15.91 -1.43
CA GLY A 381 -3.28 -14.92 -2.51
C GLY A 381 -3.24 -13.48 -2.03
N VAL A 382 -3.40 -12.54 -2.97
CA VAL A 382 -3.39 -11.08 -2.75
C VAL A 382 -4.63 -10.39 -3.32
N GLN A 383 -5.76 -11.10 -3.31
CA GLN A 383 -6.94 -10.82 -4.13
C GLN A 383 -7.49 -9.42 -3.88
N LEU A 384 -7.77 -9.05 -2.62
CA LEU A 384 -8.23 -7.70 -2.30
C LEU A 384 -7.18 -6.66 -2.67
N TRP A 385 -5.93 -6.91 -2.28
CA TRP A 385 -4.84 -5.96 -2.46
C TRP A 385 -4.73 -5.52 -3.93
N ASP A 386 -4.74 -6.49 -4.85
CA ASP A 386 -4.68 -6.21 -6.28
C ASP A 386 -5.96 -5.56 -6.82
N ILE A 387 -7.16 -6.06 -6.46
CA ILE A 387 -8.41 -5.47 -6.98
C ILE A 387 -8.57 -4.02 -6.53
N ALA A 388 -8.17 -3.69 -5.30
CA ALA A 388 -8.31 -2.34 -4.75
C ALA A 388 -7.38 -1.36 -5.47
N PHE A 389 -6.13 -1.73 -5.75
CA PHE A 389 -5.20 -0.88 -6.50
C PHE A 389 -5.56 -0.76 -7.98
N ILE A 390 -6.00 -1.85 -8.62
CA ILE A 390 -6.43 -1.79 -10.03
C ILE A 390 -7.64 -0.88 -10.16
N VAL A 391 -8.66 -1.01 -9.29
CA VAL A 391 -9.85 -0.13 -9.32
C VAL A 391 -9.46 1.34 -9.14
N GLN A 392 -8.58 1.66 -8.20
CA GLN A 392 -8.08 3.02 -8.01
C GLN A 392 -7.37 3.54 -9.26
N ALA A 393 -6.43 2.77 -9.82
CA ALA A 393 -5.73 3.16 -11.04
C ALA A 393 -6.68 3.47 -12.21
N LEU A 394 -7.76 2.70 -12.35
CA LEU A 394 -8.76 2.88 -13.42
C LEU A 394 -9.64 4.11 -13.22
N VAL A 395 -10.08 4.35 -11.99
CA VAL A 395 -10.91 5.51 -11.68
C VAL A 395 -10.10 6.80 -11.83
N GLU A 396 -8.88 6.82 -11.30
CA GLU A 396 -8.09 8.03 -11.31
C GLU A 396 -7.46 8.36 -12.69
N SER A 397 -7.20 7.34 -13.52
CA SER A 397 -6.84 7.55 -14.93
C SER A 397 -8.01 8.10 -15.77
N GLY A 398 -9.24 7.80 -15.36
CA GLY A 398 -10.47 8.08 -16.10
C GLY A 398 -10.89 6.93 -17.02
N LEU A 399 -10.13 5.83 -17.08
CA LEU A 399 -10.50 4.64 -17.84
C LEU A 399 -11.79 4.00 -17.32
N ALA A 400 -12.12 4.19 -16.04
CA ALA A 400 -13.34 3.64 -15.46
C ALA A 400 -14.65 4.23 -16.03
N GLU A 401 -14.59 5.42 -16.65
CA GLU A 401 -15.74 6.06 -17.28
C GLU A 401 -16.00 5.52 -18.70
N GLU A 402 -15.04 4.84 -19.33
CA GLU A 402 -15.18 4.31 -20.68
C GLU A 402 -16.19 3.14 -20.71
N GLU A 403 -17.14 3.18 -21.65
CA GLU A 403 -18.25 2.21 -21.75
C GLU A 403 -17.77 0.75 -21.81
N GLU A 404 -16.69 0.51 -22.55
CA GLU A 404 -16.10 -0.83 -22.74
C GLU A 404 -15.53 -1.45 -21.46
N ASN A 405 -15.41 -0.67 -20.39
CA ASN A 405 -14.80 -1.08 -19.12
C ASN A 405 -15.85 -1.39 -18.04
N ARG A 406 -17.13 -1.09 -18.29
CA ARG A 406 -18.21 -1.20 -17.30
C ARG A 406 -18.41 -2.62 -16.77
N GLU A 407 -18.44 -3.63 -17.63
CA GLU A 407 -18.68 -5.01 -17.21
C GLU A 407 -17.61 -5.51 -16.23
N SER A 408 -16.34 -5.24 -16.54
CA SER A 408 -15.21 -5.59 -15.68
C SER A 408 -15.34 -4.92 -14.30
N LEU A 409 -15.70 -3.64 -14.26
CA LEU A 409 -15.84 -2.87 -13.01
C LEU A 409 -17.07 -3.29 -12.19
N LEU A 410 -18.16 -3.71 -12.84
CA LEU A 410 -19.31 -4.29 -12.13
C LEU A 410 -18.95 -5.61 -11.44
N LYS A 411 -18.13 -6.46 -12.09
CA LYS A 411 -17.61 -7.69 -11.45
C LYS A 411 -16.68 -7.36 -10.29
N ALA A 412 -15.78 -6.39 -10.48
CA ALA A 412 -14.90 -5.94 -9.40
C ALA A 412 -15.69 -5.41 -8.20
N LEU A 413 -16.75 -4.63 -8.42
CA LEU A 413 -17.63 -4.16 -7.36
C LEU A 413 -18.35 -5.31 -6.65
N HIS A 414 -18.88 -6.26 -7.41
CA HIS A 414 -19.54 -7.44 -6.84
C HIS A 414 -18.60 -8.24 -5.94
N TRP A 415 -17.36 -8.45 -6.39
CA TRP A 415 -16.35 -9.13 -5.59
C TRP A 415 -16.01 -8.36 -4.31
N LEU A 416 -15.84 -7.03 -4.39
CA LEU A 416 -15.60 -6.17 -3.22
C LEU A 416 -16.78 -6.23 -2.23
N ASP A 417 -18.01 -6.34 -2.73
CA ASP A 417 -19.19 -6.52 -1.90
C ASP A 417 -19.18 -7.85 -1.13
N GLU A 418 -18.91 -8.95 -1.83
CA GLU A 418 -18.89 -10.30 -1.25
C GLU A 418 -17.72 -10.53 -0.29
N SER A 419 -16.57 -9.91 -0.58
CA SER A 419 -15.31 -10.07 0.17
C SER A 419 -15.25 -9.29 1.48
N GLN A 420 -16.16 -8.36 1.74
CA GLN A 420 -16.17 -7.65 3.02
C GLN A 420 -16.53 -8.61 4.16
N ILE A 421 -15.75 -8.55 5.25
CA ILE A 421 -16.01 -9.30 6.47
C ILE A 421 -17.19 -8.64 7.20
N GLN A 422 -18.31 -9.34 7.33
CA GLN A 422 -19.55 -8.76 7.87
C GLN A 422 -19.76 -9.08 9.36
N GLU A 423 -19.00 -10.04 9.90
CA GLU A 423 -19.09 -10.49 11.29
C GLU A 423 -17.68 -10.78 11.81
N ASN A 424 -17.47 -10.62 13.13
CA ASN A 424 -16.22 -11.05 13.74
C ASN A 424 -16.16 -12.59 13.80
N PRO A 425 -14.98 -13.22 13.66
CA PRO A 425 -14.79 -14.65 13.84
C PRO A 425 -15.28 -15.13 15.20
N LYS A 426 -15.73 -16.39 15.26
CA LYS A 426 -16.32 -17.03 16.45
C LYS A 426 -15.48 -16.86 17.72
N HIS A 427 -14.16 -17.00 17.61
CA HIS A 427 -13.25 -16.95 18.75
C HIS A 427 -12.37 -15.71 18.77
N PHE A 428 -12.79 -14.60 18.13
CA PHE A 428 -11.90 -13.45 17.97
C PHE A 428 -11.34 -12.94 19.32
N GLU A 429 -12.16 -12.75 20.35
CA GLU A 429 -11.67 -12.31 21.68
C GLU A 429 -10.82 -13.39 22.37
N SER A 430 -11.31 -14.64 22.39
CA SER A 430 -10.67 -15.73 23.13
C SER A 430 -9.40 -16.28 22.47
N ALA A 431 -9.14 -15.89 21.22
CA ALA A 431 -7.91 -16.11 20.46
C ALA A 431 -7.08 -14.82 20.27
N TYR A 432 -7.38 -13.76 21.04
CA TYR A 432 -6.63 -12.50 21.05
C TYR A 432 -6.60 -11.76 19.70
N ARG A 433 -7.61 -11.93 18.86
CA ARG A 433 -7.73 -11.23 17.58
C ARG A 433 -8.35 -9.85 17.76
N HIS A 434 -7.92 -8.89 16.93
CA HIS A 434 -8.64 -7.63 16.76
C HIS A 434 -9.97 -7.83 16.03
N ARG A 435 -10.93 -6.92 16.21
CA ARG A 435 -12.21 -6.94 15.49
C ARG A 435 -12.00 -6.87 13.97
N THR A 436 -12.86 -7.52 13.21
CA THR A 436 -12.79 -7.55 11.73
C THR A 436 -14.12 -7.24 11.03
N LYS A 437 -15.24 -7.09 11.76
CA LYS A 437 -16.50 -6.62 11.17
C LYS A 437 -16.33 -5.28 10.46
N GLY A 438 -16.63 -5.26 9.16
CA GLY A 438 -16.48 -4.14 8.24
C GLY A 438 -15.15 -4.12 7.49
N ALA A 439 -14.18 -4.95 7.87
CA ALA A 439 -12.86 -4.97 7.26
C ALA A 439 -12.88 -5.62 5.87
N TRP A 440 -11.85 -5.29 5.08
CA TRP A 440 -11.43 -6.11 3.96
C TRP A 440 -10.06 -6.73 4.27
N PRO A 441 -9.86 -8.03 4.00
CA PRO A 441 -8.62 -8.77 4.27
C PRO A 441 -7.61 -8.60 3.13
N PHE A 442 -6.32 -8.82 3.37
CA PHE A 442 -5.31 -8.79 2.29
C PHE A 442 -5.63 -9.73 1.11
N SER A 443 -6.16 -10.92 1.43
CA SER A 443 -6.53 -11.95 0.46
C SER A 443 -8.04 -12.12 0.34
N THR A 444 -8.64 -13.05 1.09
CA THR A 444 -10.05 -13.44 0.99
C THR A 444 -10.78 -13.34 2.33
N LYS A 445 -12.09 -13.13 2.27
CA LYS A 445 -12.97 -13.04 3.45
C LYS A 445 -12.85 -14.25 4.38
N GLU A 446 -12.63 -15.42 3.80
CA GLU A 446 -12.56 -16.68 4.54
C GLU A 446 -11.37 -16.73 5.51
N GLN A 447 -10.22 -16.18 5.12
CA GLN A 447 -9.07 -16.05 6.01
C GLN A 447 -9.41 -15.17 7.22
N GLY A 448 -10.30 -14.20 7.02
CA GLY A 448 -11.02 -13.52 8.08
C GLY A 448 -10.22 -12.49 8.87
N TYR A 449 -9.02 -12.10 8.43
CA TYR A 449 -8.15 -11.11 9.08
C TYR A 449 -8.43 -9.68 8.62
N THR A 450 -8.46 -8.73 9.57
CA THR A 450 -8.38 -7.31 9.23
C THR A 450 -6.93 -6.94 8.98
N VAL A 451 -6.70 -6.06 8.00
CA VAL A 451 -5.44 -5.31 7.87
C VAL A 451 -5.84 -3.86 7.63
N SER A 452 -5.18 -2.93 8.32
CA SER A 452 -5.59 -1.52 8.36
C SER A 452 -5.55 -0.88 6.98
N ASP A 453 -4.47 -1.12 6.22
CA ASP A 453 -4.33 -0.69 4.83
C ASP A 453 -5.36 -1.35 3.92
N CYS A 454 -5.48 -2.67 3.95
CA CYS A 454 -6.42 -3.43 3.13
C CYS A 454 -7.85 -2.94 3.33
N THR A 455 -8.25 -2.68 4.58
CA THR A 455 -9.56 -2.11 4.88
C THR A 455 -9.71 -0.70 4.30
N GLY A 456 -8.67 0.12 4.36
CA GLY A 456 -8.65 1.44 3.74
C GLY A 456 -8.73 1.38 2.22
N GLU A 457 -7.89 0.57 1.58
CA GLU A 457 -7.85 0.38 0.12
C GLU A 457 -9.16 -0.22 -0.42
N GLY A 458 -9.72 -1.22 0.26
CA GLY A 458 -11.02 -1.79 -0.07
C GLY A 458 -12.16 -0.77 0.05
N LEU A 459 -12.16 0.03 1.12
CA LEU A 459 -13.14 1.11 1.29
C LEU A 459 -13.03 2.16 0.18
N LYS A 460 -11.80 2.59 -0.17
CA LYS A 460 -11.55 3.52 -1.27
C LYS A 460 -12.09 2.98 -2.59
N ALA A 461 -11.74 1.74 -2.94
CA ALA A 461 -12.17 1.10 -4.17
C ALA A 461 -13.70 1.03 -4.28
N VAL A 462 -14.39 0.65 -3.20
CA VAL A 462 -15.86 0.61 -3.17
C VAL A 462 -16.47 2.00 -3.33
N ILE A 463 -15.96 3.02 -2.65
CA ILE A 463 -16.46 4.40 -2.79
C ILE A 463 -16.22 4.92 -4.21
N TYR A 464 -15.04 4.68 -4.76
CA TYR A 464 -14.70 5.10 -6.12
C TYR A 464 -15.63 4.47 -7.16
N LEU A 465 -15.94 3.18 -7.03
CA LEU A 465 -16.91 2.55 -7.91
C LEU A 465 -18.30 3.17 -7.69
N GLN A 466 -18.88 2.99 -6.51
CA GLN A 466 -20.31 3.24 -6.28
C GLN A 466 -20.72 4.72 -6.18
N GLU A 467 -19.78 5.61 -5.86
CA GLU A 467 -20.07 7.05 -5.69
C GLU A 467 -19.52 7.90 -6.84
N HIS A 468 -18.49 7.47 -7.57
CA HIS A 468 -17.96 8.24 -8.71
C HIS A 468 -18.51 7.76 -10.06
N LEU A 469 -18.87 6.49 -10.19
CA LEU A 469 -19.35 5.93 -11.45
C LEU A 469 -20.88 5.82 -11.46
N PRO A 470 -21.60 6.60 -12.30
CA PRO A 470 -23.06 6.64 -12.27
C PRO A 470 -23.74 5.33 -12.72
N PHE A 471 -23.00 4.45 -13.41
CA PHE A 471 -23.54 3.18 -13.90
C PHE A 471 -23.44 2.04 -12.87
N THR A 472 -22.63 2.19 -11.82
CA THR A 472 -22.48 1.14 -10.81
C THR A 472 -23.60 1.20 -9.77
N PRO A 473 -24.12 0.04 -9.32
CA PRO A 473 -25.08 -0.01 -8.22
C PRO A 473 -24.42 0.30 -6.88
N LYS A 474 -25.23 0.60 -5.86
CA LYS A 474 -24.78 0.71 -4.46
C LYS A 474 -25.02 -0.62 -3.73
N LEU A 475 -24.12 -1.58 -3.93
CA LEU A 475 -24.15 -2.91 -3.29
C LEU A 475 -23.72 -2.85 -1.82
N VAL A 476 -22.63 -2.15 -1.52
CA VAL A 476 -22.16 -1.98 -0.14
C VAL A 476 -22.91 -0.81 0.51
N SER A 477 -23.76 -1.13 1.48
CA SER A 477 -24.61 -0.14 2.17
C SER A 477 -23.79 0.85 3.00
N LYS A 478 -24.38 2.01 3.29
CA LYS A 478 -23.75 3.03 4.17
C LYS A 478 -23.35 2.44 5.52
N GLU A 479 -24.18 1.60 6.13
CA GLU A 479 -23.91 0.95 7.42
C GLU A 479 -22.66 0.07 7.34
N ARG A 480 -22.48 -0.65 6.24
CA ARG A 480 -21.30 -1.49 6.00
C ARG A 480 -20.03 -0.68 5.73
N LEU A 481 -20.15 0.48 5.07
CA LEU A 481 -19.04 1.43 4.94
C LEU A 481 -18.68 2.03 6.32
N CYS A 482 -19.67 2.34 7.14
CA CYS A 482 -19.49 2.79 8.53
C CYS A 482 -18.79 1.73 9.39
N ASP A 483 -19.13 0.44 9.24
CA ASP A 483 -18.45 -0.66 9.95
C ASP A 483 -16.94 -0.70 9.62
N ALA A 484 -16.56 -0.42 8.36
CA ALA A 484 -15.16 -0.33 7.93
C ALA A 484 -14.44 0.85 8.62
N VAL A 485 -15.10 2.02 8.66
CA VAL A 485 -14.61 3.20 9.38
C VAL A 485 -14.42 2.90 10.86
N ASP A 486 -15.39 2.26 11.52
CA ASP A 486 -15.30 1.91 12.93
C ASP A 486 -14.14 0.93 13.22
N THR A 487 -13.86 0.00 12.31
CA THR A 487 -12.70 -0.89 12.42
C THR A 487 -11.39 -0.10 12.29
N MET A 488 -11.26 0.76 11.28
CA MET A 488 -10.06 1.61 11.15
C MET A 488 -9.88 2.53 12.36
N LEU A 489 -10.92 3.23 12.83
CA LEU A 489 -10.82 4.09 14.02
C LEU A 489 -10.38 3.32 15.27
N SER A 490 -10.69 2.02 15.36
CA SER A 490 -10.26 1.16 16.48
C SER A 490 -8.79 0.71 16.42
N LEU A 491 -8.10 0.93 15.29
CA LEU A 491 -6.73 0.51 15.04
C LEU A 491 -5.70 1.64 15.20
N GLN A 492 -6.12 2.86 15.56
CA GLN A 492 -5.18 3.98 15.77
C GLN A 492 -4.39 3.79 17.07
N ASN A 493 -3.06 3.88 16.96
CA ASN A 493 -2.17 3.81 18.12
C ASN A 493 -1.95 5.20 18.74
N SER A 494 -1.36 5.23 19.94
CA SER A 494 -1.16 6.47 20.71
C SER A 494 -0.25 7.49 20.02
N SER A 495 0.63 7.07 19.11
CA SER A 495 1.47 7.99 18.32
C SER A 495 0.72 8.64 17.15
N GLY A 496 -0.48 8.11 16.82
CA GLY A 496 -1.31 8.53 15.70
C GLY A 496 -1.21 7.60 14.48
N GLY A 497 -0.16 6.76 14.42
CA GLY A 497 0.07 5.82 13.33
C GLY A 497 -0.78 4.55 13.42
N PHE A 498 -0.76 3.82 12.31
CA PHE A 498 -1.44 2.54 12.16
C PHE A 498 -0.42 1.44 11.91
N ALA A 499 -0.66 0.31 12.57
CA ALA A 499 0.05 -0.94 12.33
C ALA A 499 -0.76 -1.81 11.35
N SER A 500 -0.33 -3.06 11.14
CA SER A 500 -0.94 -3.93 10.11
C SER A 500 -2.27 -4.53 10.56
N TYR A 501 -2.27 -5.59 11.37
CA TYR A 501 -3.47 -6.36 11.73
C TYR A 501 -4.11 -5.89 13.04
N GLU A 502 -3.30 -5.44 14.00
CA GLU A 502 -3.74 -5.12 15.36
C GLU A 502 -3.08 -3.84 15.88
N LEU A 503 -3.49 -3.39 17.08
CA LEU A 503 -2.76 -2.35 17.80
C LEU A 503 -1.34 -2.81 18.19
N VAL A 504 -0.44 -1.85 18.40
CA VAL A 504 0.84 -2.08 19.06
C VAL A 504 0.60 -2.41 20.53
N ARG A 505 0.53 -3.71 20.83
CA ARG A 505 0.16 -4.22 22.16
C ARG A 505 1.34 -4.38 23.12
N GLY A 506 2.56 -4.39 22.60
CA GLY A 506 3.78 -4.63 23.37
C GLY A 506 4.80 -3.50 23.26
N PRO A 507 5.70 -3.34 24.24
CA PRO A 507 6.75 -2.34 24.18
C PRO A 507 7.87 -2.73 23.20
N LYS A 508 8.53 -1.74 22.58
CA LYS A 508 9.59 -1.94 21.59
C LYS A 508 10.78 -2.78 22.08
N TRP A 509 11.07 -2.79 23.38
CA TRP A 509 12.16 -3.60 23.93
C TRP A 509 11.92 -5.11 23.83
N LEU A 510 10.69 -5.56 23.53
CA LEU A 510 10.44 -6.97 23.20
C LEU A 510 11.25 -7.44 22.00
N GLU A 511 11.68 -6.55 21.12
CA GLU A 511 12.59 -6.92 20.03
C GLU A 511 13.95 -7.42 20.54
N TRP A 512 14.35 -7.10 21.78
CA TRP A 512 15.54 -7.69 22.41
C TRP A 512 15.41 -9.19 22.67
N ILE A 513 14.19 -9.73 22.68
CA ILE A 513 13.95 -11.17 22.82
C ILE A 513 13.51 -11.82 21.50
N ASN A 514 13.81 -11.19 20.35
CA ASN A 514 13.60 -11.80 19.04
C ASN A 514 14.52 -13.03 18.86
N PRO A 515 13.96 -14.23 18.72
CA PRO A 515 14.74 -15.46 18.58
C PRO A 515 14.90 -15.92 17.13
N ALA A 516 14.31 -15.23 16.15
CA ALA A 516 14.12 -15.80 14.81
C ALA A 516 15.34 -15.72 13.90
N GLU A 517 16.37 -14.97 14.31
CA GLU A 517 17.71 -14.82 13.70
C GLU A 517 17.76 -14.25 12.26
N VAL A 518 16.84 -14.64 11.39
CA VAL A 518 16.77 -14.26 9.97
C VAL A 518 15.84 -13.07 9.73
N PHE A 519 14.97 -12.70 10.69
CA PHE A 519 13.99 -11.63 10.56
C PHE A 519 14.17 -10.55 11.62
N GLY A 520 13.91 -9.29 11.28
CA GLY A 520 13.93 -8.17 12.23
C GLY A 520 12.59 -7.46 12.36
N ASN A 521 12.36 -6.87 13.53
CA ASN A 521 11.12 -6.18 13.90
C ASN A 521 9.91 -7.10 13.77
N ILE A 522 9.94 -8.22 14.50
CA ILE A 522 8.86 -9.23 14.45
C ILE A 522 8.14 -9.38 15.78
N MET A 523 8.70 -8.88 16.89
CA MET A 523 8.17 -9.25 18.20
C MET A 523 6.85 -8.56 18.54
N ILE A 524 6.55 -7.41 17.93
CA ILE A 524 5.30 -6.66 18.14
C ILE A 524 4.78 -6.13 16.80
N GLU A 525 3.51 -5.72 16.76
CA GLU A 525 3.06 -4.80 15.72
C GLU A 525 3.89 -3.51 15.76
N TYR A 526 4.17 -2.94 14.60
CA TYR A 526 4.80 -1.62 14.47
C TYR A 526 3.90 -0.72 13.65
N GLU A 527 3.96 0.58 13.91
CA GLU A 527 3.28 1.56 13.07
C GLU A 527 4.08 1.76 11.78
N TYR A 528 3.38 1.97 10.66
CA TYR A 528 4.01 2.08 9.35
C TYR A 528 3.46 3.26 8.54
N PRO A 529 4.31 3.98 7.76
CA PRO A 529 3.85 5.09 6.91
C PRO A 529 2.79 4.69 5.88
N GLU A 530 2.88 3.46 5.36
CA GLU A 530 2.01 2.95 4.30
C GLU A 530 0.64 2.56 4.86
N CYS A 531 0.59 1.75 5.92
CA CYS A 531 -0.64 1.48 6.68
C CYS A 531 -1.35 2.78 7.12
N THR A 532 -0.58 3.75 7.63
CA THR A 532 -1.12 5.04 8.09
C THR A 532 -1.71 5.85 6.92
N THR A 533 -1.04 5.84 5.77
CA THR A 533 -1.49 6.55 4.57
C THR A 533 -2.80 5.98 4.02
N SER A 534 -2.90 4.67 3.90
CA SER A 534 -4.12 4.00 3.42
C SER A 534 -5.33 4.36 4.28
N VAL A 535 -5.16 4.45 5.60
CA VAL A 535 -6.23 4.88 6.51
C VAL A 535 -6.56 6.37 6.35
N ILE A 536 -5.56 7.27 6.27
CA ILE A 536 -5.79 8.71 6.05
C ILE A 536 -6.62 8.94 4.78
N THR A 537 -6.17 8.36 3.67
CA THR A 537 -6.77 8.54 2.34
C THR A 537 -8.20 7.99 2.33
N ALA A 538 -8.43 6.79 2.86
CA ALA A 538 -9.75 6.18 2.94
C ALA A 538 -10.73 6.98 3.80
N LEU A 539 -10.31 7.41 4.99
CA LEU A 539 -11.15 8.21 5.89
C LEU A 539 -11.46 9.60 5.31
N ALA A 540 -10.50 10.22 4.63
CA ALA A 540 -10.70 11.51 3.97
C ALA A 540 -11.74 11.40 2.84
N ILE A 541 -11.64 10.36 2.01
CA ILE A 541 -12.58 10.07 0.92
C ILE A 541 -13.97 9.73 1.47
N PHE A 542 -14.05 8.89 2.50
CA PHE A 542 -15.31 8.56 3.16
C PHE A 542 -16.00 9.81 3.71
N ARG A 543 -15.29 10.65 4.46
CA ARG A 543 -15.84 11.87 5.07
C ARG A 543 -16.40 12.83 4.02
N LYS A 544 -15.79 12.91 2.83
CA LYS A 544 -16.27 13.76 1.73
C LYS A 544 -17.68 13.36 1.27
N HIS A 545 -17.98 12.05 1.24
CA HIS A 545 -19.27 11.53 0.79
C HIS A 545 -20.28 11.33 1.92
N TYR A 546 -19.79 11.10 3.14
CA TYR A 546 -20.59 10.79 4.32
C TYR A 546 -20.23 11.73 5.49
N PRO A 547 -20.46 13.05 5.36
CA PRO A 547 -19.97 14.07 6.30
C PRO A 547 -20.67 14.07 7.66
N ASP A 548 -21.74 13.30 7.85
CA ASP A 548 -22.47 13.23 9.12
C ASP A 548 -22.00 12.11 10.04
N TYR A 549 -21.21 11.16 9.54
CA TYR A 549 -20.82 9.97 10.30
C TYR A 549 -19.44 10.15 10.95
N ARG A 550 -19.42 10.31 12.28
CA ARG A 550 -18.21 10.37 13.12
C ARG A 550 -17.13 11.37 12.62
N SER A 551 -17.54 12.44 11.95
CA SER A 551 -16.61 13.38 11.30
C SER A 551 -15.57 14.00 12.23
N ALA A 552 -15.93 14.29 13.47
CA ALA A 552 -14.98 14.80 14.48
C ALA A 552 -13.91 13.76 14.84
N ASP A 553 -14.29 12.48 14.97
CA ASP A 553 -13.35 11.39 15.25
C ASP A 553 -12.42 11.15 14.05
N ILE A 554 -12.98 11.19 12.84
CA ILE A 554 -12.23 11.05 11.58
C ILE A 554 -11.19 12.17 11.46
N GLU A 555 -11.59 13.42 11.66
CA GLU A 555 -10.69 14.56 11.54
C GLU A 555 -9.56 14.50 12.57
N LYS A 556 -9.89 14.16 13.82
CA LYS A 556 -8.91 13.94 14.88
C LYS A 556 -7.92 12.83 14.51
N THR A 557 -8.44 11.72 13.98
CA THR A 557 -7.65 10.57 13.54
C THR A 557 -6.66 10.95 12.44
N ILE A 558 -7.14 11.62 11.38
CA ILE A 558 -6.31 12.10 10.27
C ILE A 558 -5.22 13.06 10.77
N LYS A 559 -5.56 14.00 11.66
CA LYS A 559 -4.58 14.95 12.22
C LYS A 559 -3.45 14.25 12.96
N HIS A 560 -3.75 13.26 13.79
CA HIS A 560 -2.74 12.50 14.51
C HIS A 560 -1.91 11.61 13.56
N ALA A 561 -2.55 11.01 12.56
CA ALA A 561 -1.90 10.18 11.56
C ALA A 561 -0.89 10.98 10.70
N VAL A 562 -1.25 12.21 10.30
CA VAL A 562 -0.32 13.13 9.61
C VAL A 562 0.86 13.50 10.51
N LYS A 563 0.61 13.76 11.80
CA LYS A 563 1.69 14.00 12.76
C LYS A 563 2.66 12.80 12.83
N TYR A 564 2.14 11.58 12.85
CA TYR A 564 2.98 10.38 12.79
C TYR A 564 3.84 10.35 11.51
N LEU A 565 3.28 10.65 10.34
CA LEU A 565 4.05 10.70 9.08
C LEU A 565 5.19 11.73 9.15
N HIS A 566 4.96 12.90 9.76
CA HIS A 566 6.02 13.89 9.98
C HIS A 566 7.15 13.38 10.88
N ASP A 567 6.80 12.65 11.92
CA ASP A 567 7.76 12.08 12.87
C ASP A 567 8.52 10.88 12.28
N ALA A 568 7.89 10.13 11.37
CA ALA A 568 8.44 8.95 10.71
C ALA A 568 9.38 9.27 9.54
N GLN A 569 9.34 10.51 9.02
CA GLN A 569 10.23 10.95 7.94
C GLN A 569 11.69 10.90 8.40
N ARG A 570 12.56 10.34 7.56
CA ARG A 570 13.98 10.22 7.90
C ARG A 570 14.78 11.48 7.57
N PRO A 571 15.97 11.68 8.18
CA PRO A 571 16.80 12.85 7.92
C PRO A 571 17.16 13.07 6.45
N GLU A 572 17.32 11.98 5.69
CA GLU A 572 17.56 12.02 4.25
C GLU A 572 16.37 12.51 3.42
N GLY A 573 15.16 12.59 4.00
CA GLY A 573 13.96 13.12 3.36
C GLY A 573 12.93 12.06 2.98
N GLY A 574 13.34 10.82 2.73
CA GLY A 574 12.43 9.71 2.42
C GLY A 574 11.77 9.07 3.65
N TRP A 575 10.85 8.14 3.40
CA TRP A 575 10.30 7.21 4.38
C TRP A 575 10.78 5.79 4.10
N PHE A 576 10.85 4.96 5.14
CA PHE A 576 11.32 3.58 5.01
C PHE A 576 10.14 2.63 4.80
N GLY A 577 10.14 1.90 3.68
CA GLY A 577 9.13 0.89 3.36
C GLY A 577 9.35 -0.44 4.07
N CYS A 578 8.27 -0.99 4.62
CA CYS A 578 8.28 -2.27 5.32
C CYS A 578 7.55 -3.40 4.58
N TRP A 579 6.66 -3.06 3.63
CA TRP A 579 5.91 -4.03 2.80
C TRP A 579 6.29 -4.03 1.30
N GLY A 580 6.96 -2.97 0.85
CA GLY A 580 7.53 -2.82 -0.49
C GLY A 580 8.96 -2.31 -0.42
N ILE A 581 9.77 -2.60 -1.44
CA ILE A 581 11.19 -2.21 -1.53
C ILE A 581 11.30 -0.78 -2.11
N CYS A 582 11.85 0.21 -1.42
CA CYS A 582 11.85 0.46 0.02
C CYS A 582 11.48 1.93 0.23
N PHE A 583 12.34 2.82 -0.23
CA PHE A 583 12.16 4.26 -0.02
C PHE A 583 11.23 4.87 -1.08
N THR A 584 11.29 4.46 -2.35
CA THR A 584 10.33 4.92 -3.37
C THR A 584 8.91 4.56 -2.96
N TYR A 585 8.73 3.34 -2.44
CA TYR A 585 7.44 2.84 -1.96
C TYR A 585 6.87 3.70 -0.83
N ALA A 586 7.52 3.74 0.34
CA ALA A 586 6.96 4.48 1.47
C ALA A 586 6.90 6.00 1.26
N THR A 587 7.82 6.56 0.46
CA THR A 587 7.78 7.99 0.13
C THR A 587 6.58 8.32 -0.76
N GLN A 588 6.19 7.43 -1.68
CA GLN A 588 4.95 7.59 -2.46
C GLN A 588 3.73 7.65 -1.55
N PHE A 589 3.59 6.71 -0.62
CA PHE A 589 2.46 6.69 0.33
C PHE A 589 2.43 7.97 1.18
N ALA A 590 3.57 8.34 1.79
CA ALA A 590 3.63 9.53 2.62
C ALA A 590 3.25 10.81 1.85
N LEU A 591 3.78 10.99 0.63
CA LEU A 591 3.48 12.17 -0.18
C LEU A 591 2.04 12.21 -0.69
N GLU A 592 1.40 11.05 -0.92
CA GLU A 592 -0.04 10.97 -1.20
C GLU A 592 -0.85 11.56 -0.04
N SER A 593 -0.62 11.10 1.19
CA SER A 593 -1.33 11.62 2.38
C SER A 593 -1.08 13.10 2.63
N LEU A 594 0.16 13.54 2.51
CA LEU A 594 0.53 14.94 2.72
C LEU A 594 -0.15 15.86 1.70
N SER A 595 -0.30 15.41 0.44
CA SER A 595 -1.03 16.17 -0.58
C SER A 595 -2.50 16.41 -0.20
N LEU A 596 -3.16 15.47 0.48
CA LEU A 596 -4.56 15.59 0.90
C LEU A 596 -4.79 16.63 2.01
N VAL A 597 -3.73 16.99 2.75
CA VAL A 597 -3.77 18.05 3.77
C VAL A 597 -3.11 19.34 3.32
N GLY A 598 -2.85 19.48 2.01
CA GLY A 598 -2.32 20.70 1.40
C GLY A 598 -0.80 20.85 1.52
N GLU A 599 -0.09 19.81 1.94
CA GLU A 599 1.38 19.80 1.95
C GLU A 599 1.91 19.32 0.59
N THR A 600 2.50 20.24 -0.15
CA THR A 600 3.08 20.04 -1.48
C THR A 600 4.50 20.63 -1.50
N TYR A 601 5.19 20.53 -2.64
CA TYR A 601 6.52 21.10 -2.84
C TYR A 601 6.55 22.60 -2.52
N ALA A 602 5.49 23.34 -2.88
CA ALA A 602 5.40 24.77 -2.61
C ALA A 602 5.21 25.07 -1.11
N THR A 603 4.43 24.25 -0.40
CA THR A 603 3.95 24.58 0.96
C THR A 603 4.73 23.90 2.08
N SER A 604 5.48 22.82 1.81
CA SER A 604 6.11 22.00 2.85
C SER A 604 7.60 21.74 2.59
N GLU A 605 8.45 22.09 3.57
CA GLU A 605 9.89 21.77 3.53
C GLU A 605 10.13 20.26 3.54
N ARG A 606 9.27 19.50 4.23
CA ARG A 606 9.34 18.04 4.29
C ARG A 606 9.13 17.42 2.92
N VAL A 607 8.13 17.92 2.18
CA VAL A 607 7.86 17.49 0.81
C VAL A 607 9.02 17.84 -0.11
N ARG A 608 9.61 19.04 0.02
CA ARG A 608 10.82 19.41 -0.74
C ARG A 608 11.99 18.46 -0.50
N LYS A 609 12.25 18.09 0.76
CA LYS A 609 13.29 17.11 1.10
C LYS A 609 13.01 15.73 0.50
N ALA A 610 11.77 15.28 0.54
CA ALA A 610 11.37 14.01 -0.06
C ALA A 610 11.54 14.01 -1.59
N CYS A 611 11.15 15.09 -2.28
CA CYS A 611 11.38 15.24 -3.71
C CYS A 611 12.87 15.26 -4.03
N GLN A 612 13.67 16.03 -3.28
CA GLN A 612 15.13 16.09 -3.48
C GLN A 612 15.76 14.71 -3.33
N PHE A 613 15.39 13.98 -2.28
CA PHE A 613 15.84 12.61 -2.05
C PHE A 613 15.53 11.69 -3.24
N LEU A 614 14.32 11.74 -3.80
CA LEU A 614 13.98 10.93 -4.96
C LEU A 614 14.79 11.35 -6.20
N ILE A 615 14.87 12.65 -6.50
CA ILE A 615 15.57 13.16 -7.68
C ILE A 615 17.05 12.79 -7.68
N GLU A 616 17.72 12.79 -6.52
CA GLU A 616 19.12 12.38 -6.38
C GLU A 616 19.38 10.92 -6.79
N HIS A 617 18.34 10.09 -6.84
CA HIS A 617 18.43 8.67 -7.21
C HIS A 617 17.79 8.35 -8.58
N GLN A 618 17.37 9.36 -9.36
CA GLN A 618 16.92 9.13 -10.73
C GLN A 618 18.12 8.77 -11.61
N LYS A 619 18.01 7.68 -12.38
CA LYS A 619 19.07 7.23 -13.29
C LYS A 619 19.03 7.90 -14.66
N GLU A 620 20.06 7.66 -15.46
CA GLU A 620 20.24 8.24 -16.80
C GLU A 620 19.12 7.86 -17.79
N ASP A 621 18.52 6.69 -17.64
CA ASP A 621 17.38 6.24 -18.46
C ASP A 621 16.04 6.85 -18.04
N GLY A 622 16.02 7.64 -16.96
CA GLY A 622 14.83 8.30 -16.42
C GLY A 622 14.11 7.51 -15.32
N GLY A 623 14.52 6.28 -15.04
CA GLY A 623 13.89 5.45 -14.01
C GLY A 623 14.55 5.52 -12.64
N TRP A 624 13.98 4.78 -11.71
CA TRP A 624 14.55 4.47 -10.39
C TRP A 624 14.79 2.98 -10.28
N GLY A 625 15.78 2.59 -9.47
CA GLY A 625 15.82 1.21 -9.05
C GLY A 625 16.51 0.93 -7.73
N GLU A 626 15.80 0.22 -6.87
CA GLU A 626 16.21 -0.14 -5.51
C GLU A 626 16.43 -1.66 -5.42
N SER A 627 17.53 -2.05 -4.77
CA SER A 627 17.79 -3.46 -4.43
C SER A 627 17.03 -3.83 -3.15
N TYR A 628 16.59 -5.08 -3.02
CA TYR A 628 16.05 -5.63 -1.76
C TYR A 628 17.00 -5.41 -0.56
N LYS A 629 18.31 -5.28 -0.81
CA LYS A 629 19.33 -4.95 0.20
C LYS A 629 19.10 -3.61 0.88
N ALA A 630 18.34 -2.70 0.28
CA ALA A 630 17.94 -1.44 0.91
C ALA A 630 17.12 -1.70 2.19
N CYS A 631 16.26 -2.73 2.16
CA CYS A 631 15.46 -3.14 3.31
C CYS A 631 16.32 -3.72 4.44
N MET A 632 17.35 -4.50 4.09
CA MET A 632 18.28 -5.11 5.06
C MET A 632 19.20 -4.08 5.71
N THR A 633 19.73 -3.16 4.93
CA THR A 633 20.72 -2.16 5.42
C THR A 633 20.05 -0.93 6.04
N GLY A 634 18.75 -0.75 5.78
CA GLY A 634 18.04 0.44 6.22
C GLY A 634 18.47 1.70 5.50
N LYS A 635 19.07 1.61 4.31
CA LYS A 635 19.60 2.74 3.52
C LYS A 635 19.32 2.51 2.05
N TRP A 636 19.34 3.56 1.23
CA TRP A 636 19.24 3.38 -0.21
C TRP A 636 20.38 2.49 -0.72
N VAL A 637 20.03 1.51 -1.56
CA VAL A 637 20.98 0.66 -2.27
C VAL A 637 20.49 0.53 -3.70
N ASP A 638 21.25 1.05 -4.65
CA ASP A 638 20.90 0.95 -6.06
C ASP A 638 20.80 -0.50 -6.51
N HIS A 639 19.73 -0.81 -7.23
CA HIS A 639 19.69 -2.00 -8.07
C HIS A 639 20.58 -1.79 -9.31
N GLU A 640 21.02 -2.87 -9.97
CA GLU A 640 21.84 -2.74 -11.18
C GLU A 640 21.08 -2.05 -12.33
N GLN A 641 19.78 -2.33 -12.44
CA GLN A 641 18.86 -1.80 -13.44
C GLN A 641 17.74 -1.00 -12.78
N THR A 642 17.16 -0.03 -13.48
CA THR A 642 15.89 0.58 -13.04
C THR A 642 14.75 -0.42 -13.19
N GLN A 643 13.72 -0.29 -12.36
CA GLN A 643 12.52 -1.12 -12.43
C GLN A 643 11.27 -0.25 -12.66
N VAL A 644 10.30 -0.75 -13.43
CA VAL A 644 9.04 -0.05 -13.72
C VAL A 644 8.23 0.20 -12.46
N VAL A 645 8.23 -0.72 -11.49
CA VAL A 645 7.49 -0.57 -10.22
C VAL A 645 8.07 0.57 -9.37
N MET A 646 9.38 0.55 -9.12
CA MET A 646 10.08 1.59 -8.35
C MET A 646 10.00 2.95 -9.04
N THR A 647 10.10 2.96 -10.37
CA THR A 647 9.93 4.17 -11.18
C THR A 647 8.51 4.72 -11.04
N SER A 648 7.49 3.88 -11.08
CA SER A 648 6.10 4.32 -10.92
C SER A 648 5.82 4.89 -9.54
N TRP A 649 6.35 4.27 -8.47
CA TRP A 649 6.25 4.85 -7.12
C TRP A 649 6.91 6.22 -7.01
N ALA A 650 8.17 6.35 -7.45
CA ALA A 650 8.87 7.64 -7.41
C ALA A 650 8.14 8.71 -8.24
N THR A 651 7.64 8.34 -9.42
CA THR A 651 6.89 9.24 -10.30
C THR A 651 5.60 9.72 -9.63
N MET A 652 4.80 8.79 -9.10
CA MET A 652 3.58 9.12 -8.36
C MET A 652 3.88 10.03 -7.16
N ALA A 653 4.94 9.75 -6.41
CA ALA A 653 5.38 10.54 -5.28
C ALA A 653 5.67 12.01 -5.68
N LEU A 654 6.40 12.23 -6.77
CA LEU A 654 6.67 13.56 -7.32
C LEU A 654 5.40 14.27 -7.83
N MET A 655 4.45 13.52 -8.40
CA MET A 655 3.16 14.05 -8.84
C MET A 655 2.30 14.50 -7.67
N TYR A 656 2.18 13.70 -6.60
CA TYR A 656 1.45 14.08 -5.39
C TYR A 656 2.07 15.30 -4.71
N ALA A 657 3.41 15.39 -4.74
CA ALA A 657 4.13 16.55 -4.25
C ALA A 657 3.94 17.81 -5.11
N GLN A 658 3.36 17.73 -6.32
CA GLN A 658 3.34 18.83 -7.29
C GLN A 658 4.76 19.37 -7.53
N TYR A 659 5.70 18.47 -7.78
CA TYR A 659 7.08 18.83 -8.08
C TYR A 659 7.14 19.78 -9.29
N PRO A 660 7.89 20.90 -9.21
CA PRO A 660 7.77 21.99 -10.17
C PRO A 660 8.39 21.69 -11.53
N GLU A 661 9.39 20.80 -11.60
CA GLU A 661 10.08 20.49 -12.85
C GLU A 661 9.43 19.27 -13.53
N PRO A 662 8.90 19.41 -14.75
CA PRO A 662 8.22 18.31 -15.44
C PRO A 662 9.19 17.26 -16.00
N GLU A 663 10.43 17.64 -16.33
CA GLU A 663 11.38 16.78 -17.04
C GLU A 663 11.64 15.43 -16.34
N PRO A 664 11.90 15.36 -15.01
CA PRO A 664 12.11 14.09 -14.34
C PRO A 664 10.91 13.13 -14.45
N ILE A 665 9.69 13.66 -14.32
CA ILE A 665 8.44 12.90 -14.45
C ILE A 665 8.27 12.42 -15.89
N GLU A 666 8.50 13.28 -16.88
CA GLU A 666 8.38 12.90 -18.30
C GLU A 666 9.38 11.80 -18.69
N ARG A 667 10.63 11.88 -18.23
CA ARG A 667 11.65 10.87 -18.50
C ARG A 667 11.26 9.51 -17.92
N ALA A 668 10.74 9.52 -16.69
CA ALA A 668 10.26 8.31 -16.02
C ALA A 668 9.09 7.65 -16.75
N VAL A 669 8.10 8.46 -17.15
CA VAL A 669 6.93 8.00 -17.89
C VAL A 669 7.32 7.45 -19.26
N LYS A 670 8.22 8.14 -19.99
CA LYS A 670 8.77 7.65 -21.27
C LYS A 670 9.49 6.31 -21.09
N MET A 671 10.27 6.16 -20.02
CA MET A 671 10.95 4.90 -19.70
C MET A 671 9.93 3.77 -19.49
N VAL A 672 8.93 3.97 -18.64
CA VAL A 672 7.89 2.95 -18.35
C VAL A 672 7.12 2.57 -19.63
N MET A 673 6.73 3.55 -20.45
CA MET A 673 6.05 3.30 -21.71
C MET A 673 6.92 2.51 -22.70
N SER A 674 8.23 2.80 -22.75
CA SER A 674 9.16 2.09 -23.66
C SER A 674 9.30 0.60 -23.35
N ARG A 675 8.93 0.16 -22.14
CA ARG A 675 8.96 -1.23 -21.70
C ARG A 675 7.61 -1.94 -21.79
N GLN A 676 6.56 -1.27 -22.29
CA GLN A 676 5.27 -1.93 -22.52
C GLN A 676 5.40 -3.00 -23.62
N LEU A 677 4.90 -4.20 -23.34
CA LEU A 677 4.90 -5.32 -24.27
C LEU A 677 3.78 -5.19 -25.31
N PRO A 678 3.89 -5.86 -26.48
CA PRO A 678 2.88 -5.76 -27.54
C PRO A 678 1.46 -6.18 -27.14
N ASP A 679 1.30 -7.01 -26.10
CA ASP A 679 0.00 -7.41 -25.58
C ASP A 679 -0.60 -6.40 -24.58
N GLY A 680 0.11 -5.31 -24.29
CA GLY A 680 -0.25 -4.26 -23.35
C GLY A 680 0.31 -4.43 -21.94
N SER A 681 0.83 -5.62 -21.59
CA SER A 681 1.40 -5.90 -20.27
C SER A 681 2.81 -5.32 -20.10
N TRP A 682 3.37 -5.47 -18.89
CA TRP A 682 4.79 -5.25 -18.62
C TRP A 682 5.47 -6.54 -18.13
N ALA A 683 6.74 -6.72 -18.47
CA ALA A 683 7.52 -7.85 -18.02
C ALA A 683 7.73 -7.82 -16.49
N GLN A 684 7.82 -9.00 -15.86
CA GLN A 684 8.29 -9.06 -14.47
C GLN A 684 9.79 -8.71 -14.44
N GLU A 685 10.17 -7.83 -13.54
CA GLU A 685 11.57 -7.43 -13.30
C GLU A 685 12.01 -7.96 -11.93
N ALA A 686 12.93 -7.26 -11.25
CA ALA A 686 13.32 -7.61 -9.89
C ALA A 686 12.14 -7.52 -8.91
N ILE A 687 12.22 -8.31 -7.84
CA ILE A 687 11.21 -8.40 -6.79
C ILE A 687 10.94 -7.04 -6.13
N GLU A 688 9.69 -6.81 -5.77
CA GLU A 688 9.15 -5.51 -5.39
C GLU A 688 8.61 -5.45 -3.96
N GLY A 689 8.22 -6.59 -3.40
CA GLY A 689 7.71 -6.73 -2.04
C GLY A 689 8.78 -7.16 -1.03
N VAL A 690 8.55 -6.84 0.23
CA VAL A 690 9.40 -7.25 1.35
C VAL A 690 8.57 -7.44 2.60
N PHE A 691 9.02 -8.28 3.52
CA PHE A 691 8.53 -8.31 4.89
C PHE A 691 9.68 -8.56 5.86
N ASN A 692 9.54 -8.02 7.08
CA ASN A 692 10.47 -8.19 8.19
C ASN A 692 11.95 -7.93 7.82
N LYS A 693 12.17 -6.94 6.94
CA LYS A 693 13.44 -6.42 6.42
C LYS A 693 14.20 -7.32 5.44
N SER A 694 14.23 -8.62 5.66
CA SER A 694 15.18 -9.54 5.03
C SER A 694 14.59 -10.47 3.99
N CYS A 695 13.25 -10.60 3.93
CA CYS A 695 12.61 -11.55 3.04
C CYS A 695 11.78 -10.84 1.97
N ALA A 696 12.11 -11.10 0.71
CA ALA A 696 11.41 -10.53 -0.43
C ALA A 696 10.24 -11.40 -0.90
N ILE A 697 9.23 -10.76 -1.49
CA ILE A 697 8.02 -11.40 -2.04
C ILE A 697 7.52 -10.65 -3.29
N VAL A 698 6.97 -11.36 -4.27
CA VAL A 698 6.52 -10.76 -5.54
C VAL A 698 5.12 -10.18 -5.44
N TYR A 699 4.83 -9.13 -6.21
CA TYR A 699 3.49 -8.56 -6.38
C TYR A 699 3.22 -8.36 -7.89
N PRO A 700 2.94 -9.42 -8.65
CA PRO A 700 3.01 -9.40 -10.11
C PRO A 700 2.10 -8.38 -10.80
N ASN A 701 1.04 -7.93 -10.13
CA ASN A 701 0.12 -6.93 -10.66
C ASN A 701 0.53 -5.47 -10.38
N PHE A 702 1.55 -5.20 -9.54
CA PHE A 702 2.07 -3.84 -9.33
C PHE A 702 2.53 -3.20 -10.64
N LYS A 703 3.25 -3.95 -11.48
CA LYS A 703 3.69 -3.46 -12.79
C LYS A 703 2.55 -3.07 -13.73
N ASN A 704 1.33 -3.58 -13.51
CA ASN A 704 0.18 -3.20 -14.32
C ASN A 704 -0.58 -2.05 -13.65
N ALA A 705 -0.97 -2.20 -12.38
CA ALA A 705 -1.78 -1.22 -11.65
C ALA A 705 -1.07 0.14 -11.55
N LEU A 706 0.20 0.16 -11.15
CA LEU A 706 0.94 1.41 -10.95
C LEU A 706 1.22 2.12 -12.28
N ASN A 707 1.52 1.38 -13.33
CA ASN A 707 1.82 1.95 -14.65
C ASN A 707 0.57 2.57 -15.29
N ILE A 708 -0.63 2.01 -15.05
CA ILE A 708 -1.91 2.60 -15.45
C ILE A 708 -2.14 3.96 -14.76
N THR A 709 -1.79 4.08 -13.48
CA THR A 709 -1.92 5.33 -12.71
C THR A 709 -1.06 6.47 -13.28
N LEU A 710 0.06 6.15 -13.95
CA LEU A 710 0.95 7.15 -14.54
C LEU A 710 0.32 7.96 -15.68
N SER A 711 -0.81 7.51 -16.25
CA SER A 711 -1.58 8.30 -17.24
C SER A 711 -2.01 9.67 -16.73
N LYS A 712 -2.12 9.85 -15.40
CA LYS A 712 -2.34 11.15 -14.75
C LYS A 712 -1.33 12.23 -15.15
N SER A 713 -0.12 11.86 -15.56
CA SER A 713 0.93 12.81 -15.95
C SER A 713 0.54 13.66 -17.17
N GLU A 714 -0.33 13.15 -18.05
CA GLU A 714 -0.85 13.92 -19.19
C GLU A 714 -1.79 15.07 -18.80
N LYS A 715 -2.48 14.95 -17.66
CA LYS A 715 -3.48 15.96 -17.26
C LYS A 715 -2.83 17.24 -16.71
N GLY A 716 -1.50 17.31 -16.65
CA GLY A 716 -0.76 18.34 -15.92
C GLY A 716 -0.95 18.14 -14.41
N SER A 717 0.10 18.30 -13.63
CA SER A 717 0.08 18.21 -12.16
C SER A 717 -0.62 19.41 -11.52
N THR A 718 -1.89 19.59 -11.86
CA THR A 718 -2.91 20.21 -11.01
C THR A 718 -4.04 19.19 -10.90
N PRO A 719 -4.54 18.86 -9.70
CA PRO A 719 -5.85 18.24 -9.60
C PRO A 719 -6.79 19.07 -10.48
N ASP A 720 -7.50 18.41 -11.39
CA ASP A 720 -8.40 19.06 -12.33
C ASP A 720 -9.57 19.68 -11.54
N THR A 721 -9.33 20.83 -10.93
CA THR A 721 -10.38 21.74 -10.43
C THR A 721 -11.11 22.39 -11.61
N LYS A 722 -10.66 22.16 -12.85
CA LYS A 722 -11.23 22.69 -14.09
C LYS A 722 -12.21 21.75 -14.80
N LYS A 723 -12.43 20.52 -14.31
CA LYS A 723 -13.52 19.64 -14.81
C LYS A 723 -14.62 19.29 -13.81
N HIS A 724 -14.61 19.86 -12.62
CA HIS A 724 -15.78 19.85 -11.72
C HIS A 724 -16.63 21.13 -11.76
N SER A 725 -16.41 22.03 -12.72
CA SER A 725 -17.36 23.10 -13.04
C SER A 725 -18.42 22.61 -14.02
N GLY A 726 -19.36 21.81 -13.51
CA GLY A 726 -20.48 21.33 -14.31
C GLY A 726 -21.49 20.56 -13.48
N SER A 727 -22.51 21.27 -13.00
CA SER A 727 -23.71 20.76 -12.32
C SER A 727 -23.52 20.21 -10.90
N TRP A 728 -23.35 21.13 -9.94
CA TRP A 728 -23.68 20.88 -8.53
C TRP A 728 -24.98 21.60 -8.22
N ILE A 729 -26.05 20.85 -7.94
CA ILE A 729 -27.18 21.39 -7.20
C ILE A 729 -26.72 21.48 -5.75
N SER A 730 -25.97 22.54 -5.42
CA SER A 730 -25.78 23.02 -4.06
C SER A 730 -26.64 24.26 -3.89
N ASN A 731 -27.50 24.29 -2.88
CA ASN A 731 -28.27 25.48 -2.49
C ASN A 731 -27.39 26.64 -1.94
N GLU A 732 -26.08 26.63 -2.19
CA GLU A 732 -25.15 27.68 -1.77
C GLU A 732 -25.19 28.82 -2.78
N GLN A 733 -25.54 30.02 -2.31
CA GLN A 733 -25.59 31.21 -3.16
C GLN A 733 -24.18 31.82 -3.28
N HIS A 734 -23.79 32.19 -4.49
CA HIS A 734 -22.48 32.76 -4.79
C HIS A 734 -22.55 34.23 -5.20
N ALA A 735 -21.49 34.97 -4.93
CA ALA A 735 -21.26 36.34 -5.40
C ALA A 735 -19.80 36.52 -5.81
N ALA A 736 -19.52 37.53 -6.62
CA ALA A 736 -18.16 37.87 -7.01
C ALA A 736 -17.93 39.38 -6.94
N VAL A 737 -16.73 39.79 -6.52
CA VAL A 737 -16.33 41.20 -6.37
C VAL A 737 -15.06 41.47 -7.14
N LEU A 738 -14.98 42.66 -7.75
CA LEU A 738 -13.76 43.18 -8.37
C LEU A 738 -13.04 44.10 -7.39
N ILE A 739 -11.74 43.91 -7.21
CA ILE A 739 -10.82 44.77 -6.48
C ILE A 739 -10.03 45.58 -7.51
N PRO A 740 -10.52 46.77 -7.93
CA PRO A 740 -9.92 47.54 -9.00
C PRO A 740 -8.74 48.38 -8.49
N LEU A 741 -7.54 48.00 -8.91
CA LEU A 741 -6.33 48.82 -8.79
C LEU A 741 -6.33 49.85 -9.92
N ALA A 742 -6.16 51.13 -9.60
CA ALA A 742 -6.18 52.19 -10.60
C ALA A 742 -5.18 53.30 -10.21
N ASN A 743 -4.74 54.09 -11.20
CA ASN A 743 -4.07 55.35 -10.93
C ASN A 743 -5.06 56.51 -11.11
N VAL A 744 -5.13 57.38 -10.11
CA VAL A 744 -5.95 58.60 -10.17
C VAL A 744 -5.02 59.78 -9.92
N ASN A 745 -4.88 60.67 -10.91
CA ASN A 745 -3.94 61.80 -10.88
C ASN A 745 -2.50 61.41 -10.47
N ASP A 746 -2.03 60.31 -11.05
CA ASP A 746 -0.70 59.69 -10.90
C ASP A 746 -0.42 59.14 -9.49
N VAL A 747 -1.49 58.93 -8.72
CA VAL A 747 -1.47 58.28 -7.41
C VAL A 747 -2.12 56.89 -7.52
N PRO A 748 -1.38 55.81 -7.18
CA PRO A 748 -1.94 54.48 -7.08
C PRO A 748 -3.04 54.43 -6.01
N GLY A 749 -4.17 53.86 -6.35
CA GLY A 749 -5.33 53.76 -5.48
C GLY A 749 -6.15 52.52 -5.77
N ILE A 750 -7.07 52.24 -4.84
CA ILE A 750 -8.09 51.21 -4.98
C ILE A 750 -9.41 51.93 -5.15
N LEU A 751 -10.14 51.63 -6.22
CA LEU A 751 -11.44 52.24 -6.45
C LEU A 751 -12.52 51.49 -5.65
N LEU A 752 -13.30 52.24 -4.89
CA LEU A 752 -14.38 51.75 -4.03
C LEU A 752 -15.66 52.51 -4.39
N GLU A 753 -16.79 51.86 -4.17
CA GLU A 753 -18.10 52.50 -4.29
C GLU A 753 -18.77 52.69 -2.93
N VAL A 754 -19.74 53.61 -2.88
CA VAL A 754 -20.67 53.75 -1.75
C VAL A 754 -22.03 53.28 -2.22
N ARG A 755 -22.53 52.18 -1.66
CA ARG A 755 -23.77 51.55 -2.12
C ARG A 755 -24.97 52.49 -2.00
N GLY A 756 -25.74 52.56 -3.09
CA GLY A 756 -26.99 53.32 -3.17
C GLY A 756 -28.10 52.77 -2.26
N ALA A 757 -29.30 53.35 -2.35
CA ALA A 757 -30.45 52.96 -1.53
C ALA A 757 -30.97 51.53 -1.86
N LEU A 758 -30.34 50.53 -1.25
CA LEU A 758 -30.67 49.10 -1.35
C LEU A 758 -31.45 48.62 -0.10
N ARG A 759 -32.08 47.45 -0.19
CA ARG A 759 -32.82 46.80 0.93
C ARG A 759 -31.92 46.37 2.09
N THR A 760 -30.62 46.19 1.85
CA THR A 760 -29.55 45.88 2.83
C THR A 760 -28.25 46.60 2.42
N HIS A 761 -27.40 46.97 3.37
CA HIS A 761 -26.08 47.62 3.14
C HIS A 761 -26.07 49.02 2.50
N ALA A 762 -27.16 49.79 2.56
CA ALA A 762 -27.21 51.15 2.02
C ALA A 762 -26.22 52.08 2.75
N GLY A 763 -25.35 52.77 2.00
CA GLY A 763 -24.36 53.71 2.53
C GLY A 763 -23.02 53.08 2.96
N GLU A 764 -22.83 51.77 2.77
CA GLU A 764 -21.55 51.09 3.03
C GLU A 764 -20.55 51.29 1.89
N VAL A 765 -19.25 51.27 2.22
CA VAL A 765 -18.15 51.31 1.25
C VAL A 765 -17.79 49.87 0.87
N SER A 766 -17.87 49.54 -0.42
CA SER A 766 -17.61 48.20 -0.93
C SER A 766 -16.79 48.19 -2.21
N PHE A 767 -16.24 47.02 -2.51
CA PHE A 767 -15.86 46.67 -3.86
C PHE A 767 -17.10 46.51 -4.73
N PRO A 768 -17.06 46.92 -6.01
CA PRO A 768 -18.12 46.59 -6.94
C PRO A 768 -18.26 45.07 -7.07
N GLY A 769 -19.50 44.57 -7.02
CA GLY A 769 -19.77 43.15 -7.07
C GLY A 769 -21.10 42.73 -6.46
N GLY A 770 -21.62 41.63 -7.00
CA GLY A 770 -22.95 41.15 -6.73
C GLY A 770 -23.10 39.65 -6.87
N ARG A 771 -24.34 39.18 -6.87
CA ARG A 771 -24.66 37.76 -6.98
C ARG A 771 -24.28 37.24 -8.36
N VAL A 772 -23.84 35.99 -8.39
CA VAL A 772 -23.61 35.27 -9.65
C VAL A 772 -24.97 34.83 -10.17
N ASP A 773 -25.34 35.31 -11.34
CA ASP A 773 -26.58 34.93 -12.01
C ASP A 773 -26.35 33.73 -12.94
N ASP A 774 -27.42 33.00 -13.27
CA ASP A 774 -27.36 31.82 -14.15
C ASP A 774 -26.85 32.14 -15.57
N ILE A 775 -26.81 33.42 -15.95
CA ILE A 775 -26.31 33.92 -17.23
C ILE A 775 -24.81 34.24 -17.21
N ASP A 776 -24.17 34.26 -16.04
CA ASP A 776 -22.74 34.58 -15.91
C ASP A 776 -21.89 33.35 -16.30
N GLU A 777 -21.05 33.48 -17.32
CA GLU A 777 -20.21 32.38 -17.82
C GLU A 777 -19.11 31.95 -16.81
N SER A 778 -18.82 32.79 -15.82
CA SER A 778 -17.90 32.51 -14.71
C SER A 778 -18.07 33.51 -13.57
N TYR A 779 -17.49 33.23 -12.40
CA TYR A 779 -17.43 34.20 -11.29
C TYR A 779 -16.67 35.50 -11.67
N ILE A 780 -15.69 35.43 -12.57
CA ILE A 780 -14.99 36.62 -13.07
C ILE A 780 -15.95 37.46 -13.93
N ALA A 781 -16.74 36.80 -14.79
CA ALA A 781 -17.73 37.47 -15.61
C ALA A 781 -18.77 38.20 -14.75
N ALA A 782 -19.23 37.57 -13.66
CA ALA A 782 -20.11 38.21 -12.68
C ALA A 782 -19.47 39.47 -12.05
N ALA A 783 -18.21 39.38 -11.59
CA ALA A 783 -17.51 40.53 -11.00
C ALA A 783 -17.34 41.71 -11.99
N LEU A 784 -17.04 41.41 -13.26
CA LEU A 784 -16.88 42.41 -14.31
C LEU A 784 -18.22 43.03 -14.73
N ARG A 785 -19.28 42.21 -14.83
CA ARG A 785 -20.66 42.67 -15.11
C ARG A 785 -21.10 43.65 -14.02
N GLU A 786 -20.99 43.25 -12.77
CA GLU A 786 -21.38 44.07 -11.62
C GLU A 786 -20.56 45.37 -11.54
N ALA A 787 -19.24 45.32 -11.79
CA ALA A 787 -18.44 46.55 -11.90
C ALA A 787 -18.87 47.46 -13.06
N SER A 788 -19.28 46.90 -14.20
CA SER A 788 -19.83 47.69 -15.31
C SER A 788 -21.18 48.30 -14.96
N GLU A 789 -22.02 47.62 -14.17
CA GLU A 789 -23.35 48.09 -13.79
C GLU A 789 -23.32 49.13 -12.67
N GLU A 790 -22.51 48.89 -11.62
CA GLU A 790 -22.48 49.70 -10.40
C GLU A 790 -21.67 50.98 -10.57
N ILE A 791 -20.50 50.90 -11.21
CA ILE A 791 -19.56 52.02 -11.33
C ILE A 791 -19.27 52.43 -12.78
N ALA A 792 -20.00 51.88 -13.75
CA ALA A 792 -19.81 52.15 -15.18
C ALA A 792 -18.38 51.85 -15.68
N LEU A 793 -17.72 50.85 -15.08
CA LEU A 793 -16.38 50.42 -15.47
C LEU A 793 -16.45 49.38 -16.60
N PRO A 794 -16.05 49.71 -17.84
CA PRO A 794 -16.14 48.77 -18.96
C PRO A 794 -15.23 47.56 -18.71
N PRO A 795 -15.72 46.31 -18.85
CA PRO A 795 -14.93 45.10 -18.60
C PRO A 795 -13.62 45.06 -19.40
N GLU A 796 -13.64 45.58 -20.63
CA GLU A 796 -12.48 45.65 -21.50
C GLU A 796 -11.37 46.58 -20.98
N GLN A 797 -11.62 47.48 -20.02
CA GLN A 797 -10.59 48.30 -19.38
C GLN A 797 -9.90 47.59 -18.21
N VAL A 798 -10.36 46.42 -17.82
CA VAL A 798 -9.87 45.70 -16.64
C VAL A 798 -8.97 44.54 -17.05
N GLU A 799 -7.70 44.61 -16.67
CA GLU A 799 -6.79 43.47 -16.74
C GLU A 799 -6.89 42.66 -15.44
N ILE A 800 -7.42 41.44 -15.51
CA ILE A 800 -7.52 40.56 -14.35
C ILE A 800 -6.13 40.00 -14.00
N LEU A 801 -5.64 40.36 -12.82
CA LEU A 801 -4.34 39.92 -12.30
C LEU A 801 -4.43 38.56 -11.58
N GLY A 802 -5.59 38.24 -11.01
CA GLY A 802 -5.84 36.97 -10.33
C GLY A 802 -6.91 37.05 -9.25
N ALA A 803 -7.12 35.95 -8.52
CA ALA A 803 -8.01 35.90 -7.37
C ALA A 803 -7.24 36.15 -6.06
N LEU A 804 -7.87 36.85 -5.10
CA LEU A 804 -7.24 37.18 -3.81
C LEU A 804 -7.66 36.21 -2.70
N GLY A 805 -6.88 35.15 -2.49
CA GLY A 805 -7.14 34.13 -1.47
C GLY A 805 -8.37 33.26 -1.77
N PRO A 806 -8.77 32.35 -0.86
CA PRO A 806 -9.97 31.54 -1.04
C PRO A 806 -11.25 32.39 -0.83
N PRO A 807 -12.36 32.07 -1.52
CA PRO A 807 -13.62 32.79 -1.37
C PRO A 807 -14.16 32.67 0.06
N GLN A 808 -14.60 33.78 0.63
CA GLN A 808 -15.10 33.84 2.00
C GLN A 808 -16.63 33.85 2.06
N LEU A 809 -17.18 33.35 3.16
CA LEU A 809 -18.60 33.48 3.46
C LEU A 809 -18.87 34.86 4.04
N SER A 810 -19.81 35.59 3.42
CA SER A 810 -20.38 36.78 4.04
C SER A 810 -21.23 36.40 5.27
N LEU A 811 -21.52 37.38 6.13
CA LEU A 811 -22.38 37.20 7.31
C LEU A 811 -23.77 36.63 7.00
N ASN A 812 -24.24 36.78 5.76
CA ASN A 812 -25.54 36.29 5.29
C ASN A 812 -25.46 34.94 4.54
N GLY A 813 -24.32 34.23 4.61
CA GLY A 813 -24.14 32.90 4.02
C GLY A 813 -23.87 32.89 2.50
N LEU A 814 -23.64 34.05 1.88
CA LEU A 814 -23.25 34.17 0.47
C LEU A 814 -21.74 33.97 0.33
N ARG A 815 -21.29 33.04 -0.52
CA ARG A 815 -19.86 32.82 -0.79
C ARG A 815 -19.35 33.80 -1.83
N VAL A 816 -18.40 34.65 -1.44
CA VAL A 816 -17.92 35.79 -2.25
C VAL A 816 -16.53 35.52 -2.81
N TRP A 817 -16.39 35.62 -4.13
CA TRP A 817 -15.14 35.42 -4.87
C TRP A 817 -14.45 36.75 -5.18
N PRO A 818 -13.22 37.01 -4.68
CA PRO A 818 -12.50 38.26 -4.89
C PRO A 818 -11.53 38.19 -6.08
N TYR A 819 -11.68 39.09 -7.05
CA TYR A 819 -10.76 39.20 -8.19
C TYR A 819 -10.05 40.53 -8.19
N VAL A 820 -8.72 40.52 -8.28
CA VAL A 820 -7.90 41.73 -8.41
C VAL A 820 -7.75 42.06 -9.88
N GLY A 821 -8.09 43.28 -10.26
CA GLY A 821 -7.93 43.76 -11.63
C GLY A 821 -7.24 45.11 -11.65
N PHE A 822 -6.40 45.35 -12.65
CA PHE A 822 -5.83 46.67 -12.92
C PHE A 822 -6.68 47.40 -13.96
N VAL A 823 -7.09 48.62 -13.67
CA VAL A 823 -7.92 49.45 -14.54
C VAL A 823 -7.03 50.35 -15.39
N HIS A 824 -7.07 50.13 -16.70
CA HIS A 824 -6.36 50.94 -17.68
C HIS A 824 -7.16 52.18 -18.07
N ARG A 825 -6.48 53.32 -18.24
CA ARG A 825 -7.11 54.57 -18.70
C ARG A 825 -7.70 54.44 -20.10
N ASP A 826 -6.98 53.78 -20.99
CA ASP A 826 -7.38 53.48 -22.36
C ASP A 826 -7.58 51.97 -22.50
N LEU A 827 -8.33 51.54 -23.51
CA LEU A 827 -8.50 50.11 -23.80
C LEU A 827 -7.13 49.42 -23.94
N PRO A 828 -6.91 48.26 -23.29
CA PRO A 828 -5.71 47.46 -23.50
C PRO A 828 -5.56 47.23 -25.00
N LYS A 829 -4.41 47.63 -25.57
CA LYS A 829 -4.12 47.34 -26.97
C LYS A 829 -4.08 45.82 -27.12
N THR A 830 -5.11 45.26 -27.76
CA THR A 830 -5.20 43.84 -28.05
C THR A 830 -3.95 43.38 -28.80
N GLN A 831 -3.21 42.47 -28.19
CA GLN A 831 -2.06 41.80 -28.82
C GLN A 831 -2.56 41.05 -30.06
N THR A 832 -2.32 41.65 -31.23
CA THR A 832 -2.31 40.94 -32.50
C THR A 832 -0.85 40.67 -32.86
N ASN A 833 -0.55 39.40 -33.09
CA ASN A 833 0.77 38.89 -33.46
C ASN A 833 1.48 39.76 -34.51
N ASN A 834 2.67 40.28 -34.18
CA ASN A 834 3.92 40.00 -34.89
C ASN A 834 5.08 40.84 -34.30
N ASN A 835 6.17 40.15 -33.98
CA ASN A 835 7.51 40.61 -33.58
C ASN A 835 7.87 42.08 -33.88
N LEU A 836 8.10 42.87 -32.82
CA LEU A 836 9.33 43.66 -32.59
C LEU A 836 9.22 44.43 -31.26
N GLU A 837 10.10 44.06 -30.32
CA GLU A 837 10.66 44.86 -29.22
C GLU A 837 9.84 46.08 -28.73
N MET A 838 8.95 45.86 -27.76
CA MET A 838 8.76 46.88 -26.73
C MET A 838 9.74 46.60 -25.61
N VAL A 839 10.76 47.44 -25.58
CA VAL A 839 11.62 47.66 -24.42
C VAL A 839 10.73 47.87 -23.19
N ILE A 840 10.50 46.82 -22.40
CA ILE A 840 10.28 47.01 -20.97
C ILE A 840 11.62 47.51 -20.48
N LYS A 841 11.77 48.83 -20.36
CA LYS A 841 12.84 49.38 -19.54
C LYS A 841 12.58 48.88 -18.14
N GLU A 842 13.37 47.91 -17.70
CA GLU A 842 13.75 47.84 -16.28
C GLU A 842 14.14 49.27 -15.86
N ASN A 843 13.42 49.81 -14.88
CA ASN A 843 13.52 51.18 -14.34
C ASN A 843 12.93 52.33 -15.19
N SER A 844 11.62 52.38 -15.41
CA SER A 844 10.92 53.68 -15.51
C SER A 844 10.09 53.94 -14.25
N ASN A 845 10.48 54.95 -13.47
CA ASN A 845 9.64 55.58 -12.43
C ASN A 845 8.51 56.44 -13.04
N ASP A 846 8.15 56.23 -14.31
CA ASP A 846 7.10 56.98 -14.96
C ASP A 846 5.74 56.44 -14.47
N PRO A 847 4.86 57.30 -13.92
CA PRO A 847 3.55 56.85 -13.46
C PRO A 847 2.73 56.30 -14.62
N LEU A 848 2.08 55.16 -14.38
CA LEU A 848 1.13 54.58 -15.32
C LEU A 848 -0.04 55.56 -15.58
N PRO A 849 -0.67 55.53 -16.76
CA PRO A 849 -1.70 56.50 -17.15
C PRO A 849 -2.86 56.56 -16.15
N SER A 850 -3.25 57.77 -15.78
CA SER A 850 -4.28 58.02 -14.77
C SER A 850 -5.69 58.16 -15.33
N ILE A 851 -6.69 57.63 -14.60
CA ILE A 851 -8.11 57.85 -14.86
C ILE A 851 -8.45 59.30 -14.46
N TYR A 852 -9.12 60.03 -15.34
CA TYR A 852 -9.72 61.32 -15.00
C TYR A 852 -11.09 61.07 -14.37
N LEU A 853 -11.24 61.37 -13.08
CA LEU A 853 -12.55 61.45 -12.46
C LEU A 853 -13.26 62.69 -13.03
N VAL A 854 -14.11 62.49 -14.04
CA VAL A 854 -15.11 63.50 -14.40
C VAL A 854 -16.00 63.67 -13.17
N GLU A 855 -16.31 64.91 -12.77
CA GLU A 855 -17.29 65.23 -11.71
C GLU A 855 -18.68 64.70 -12.12
N SER A 856 -18.84 63.39 -12.00
CA SER A 856 -20.06 62.64 -12.21
C SER A 856 -20.73 62.55 -10.86
N THR A 857 -21.92 63.13 -10.80
CA THR A 857 -22.79 63.22 -9.64
C THR A 857 -23.19 61.84 -9.12
N LYS A 858 -22.35 61.24 -8.26
CA LYS A 858 -22.70 60.28 -7.19
C LYS A 858 -21.48 60.12 -6.25
N ASN A 859 -21.33 61.06 -5.32
CA ASN A 859 -20.57 61.00 -4.06
C ASN A 859 -19.30 60.12 -3.98
N GLY A 860 -18.24 60.42 -4.74
CA GLY A 860 -16.90 59.90 -4.47
C GLY A 860 -16.14 60.78 -3.46
N LYS A 861 -15.75 60.23 -2.30
CA LYS A 861 -14.78 60.86 -1.37
C LYS A 861 -13.50 60.02 -1.35
N ALA A 862 -12.34 60.64 -1.61
CA ALA A 862 -11.03 60.03 -1.40
C ALA A 862 -10.73 59.92 0.11
N VAL A 863 -10.24 58.76 0.57
CA VAL A 863 -9.90 58.50 1.97
C VAL A 863 -8.42 58.12 2.08
N ASN A 864 -7.63 58.90 2.83
CA ASN A 864 -6.25 58.56 3.19
C ASN A 864 -6.22 57.89 4.58
N ARG A 865 -5.44 56.82 4.71
CA ARG A 865 -5.32 56.03 5.94
C ARG A 865 -4.07 56.43 6.73
N ASP A 866 -4.26 57.19 7.80
CA ASP A 866 -3.23 57.41 8.82
C ASP A 866 -3.28 56.27 9.86
N GLY A 867 -2.34 55.33 9.79
CA GLY A 867 -1.66 54.74 10.95
C GLY A 867 -2.44 54.05 12.09
N VAL A 868 -3.65 53.51 11.91
CA VAL A 868 -4.34 52.74 12.96
C VAL A 868 -4.24 51.22 12.69
N PRO A 869 -3.78 50.39 13.65
CA PRO A 869 -3.86 48.94 13.59
C PRO A 869 -5.26 48.44 13.97
N TRP A 870 -5.81 47.50 13.21
CA TRP A 870 -7.03 46.77 13.54
C TRP A 870 -6.66 45.34 13.95
N ALA A 871 -6.64 45.07 15.26
CA ALA A 871 -6.69 43.72 15.79
C ALA A 871 -7.28 43.75 17.20
N THR A 872 -8.31 42.92 17.43
CA THR A 872 -8.63 42.41 18.77
C THR A 872 -8.92 40.91 18.72
N GLU A 873 -8.46 40.19 19.75
CA GLU A 873 -8.20 38.75 19.84
C GLU A 873 -9.43 37.80 19.85
N THR A 874 -10.64 38.24 19.48
CA THR A 874 -11.87 37.42 19.72
C THR A 874 -12.70 37.06 18.50
N GLY A 875 -12.35 37.49 17.29
CA GLY A 875 -12.93 36.95 16.03
C GLY A 875 -14.45 37.12 15.84
N ILE A 876 -15.10 38.07 16.53
CA ILE A 876 -16.49 38.46 16.32
C ILE A 876 -16.54 40.00 16.32
N ASP A 877 -16.81 40.61 15.17
CA ASP A 877 -16.90 42.07 15.04
C ASP A 877 -18.36 42.54 15.12
N GLU A 878 -18.62 43.49 16.04
CA GLU A 878 -19.91 44.14 16.27
C GLU A 878 -20.29 45.11 15.14
N VAL A 879 -21.61 45.28 14.93
CA VAL A 879 -22.22 46.16 13.91
C VAL A 879 -22.47 47.56 14.49
N GLY A 880 -21.97 48.63 13.85
CA GLY A 880 -22.30 50.02 14.23
C GLY A 880 -21.64 51.12 13.38
N GLY A 881 -22.28 52.29 13.29
CA GLY A 881 -21.82 53.43 12.49
C GLY A 881 -20.65 54.20 13.13
N GLY A 882 -19.62 54.49 12.32
CA GLY A 882 -18.35 55.07 12.76
C GLY A 882 -18.43 56.40 13.52
N ILE A 883 -17.44 56.62 14.38
CA ILE A 883 -17.33 57.80 15.27
C ILE A 883 -16.61 58.95 14.54
N GLY A 884 -17.19 60.16 14.57
CA GLY A 884 -16.45 61.40 14.26
C GLY A 884 -16.39 61.83 12.79
N GLY A 885 -17.24 61.30 11.90
CA GLY A 885 -17.36 61.79 10.52
C GLY A 885 -16.28 61.30 9.55
N LYS A 886 -15.49 60.28 9.92
CA LYS A 886 -14.56 59.57 9.03
C LYS A 886 -15.30 58.42 8.32
N LEU A 887 -14.92 58.17 7.06
CA LEU A 887 -15.41 57.02 6.27
C LEU A 887 -14.65 55.77 6.74
N GLU A 888 -15.35 54.73 7.18
CA GLU A 888 -14.76 53.47 7.63
C GLU A 888 -15.11 52.34 6.65
N VAL A 889 -14.11 51.56 6.24
CA VAL A 889 -14.29 50.35 5.41
C VAL A 889 -14.11 49.14 6.33
N TRP A 890 -15.13 48.30 6.41
CA TRP A 890 -15.20 47.20 7.36
C TRP A 890 -15.84 45.96 6.69
N GLY A 891 -16.08 44.90 7.47
CA GLY A 891 -16.64 43.66 6.96
C GLY A 891 -15.75 42.97 5.93
N LEU A 892 -16.36 42.26 4.98
CA LEU A 892 -15.61 41.46 4.02
C LEU A 892 -14.77 42.31 3.06
N THR A 893 -15.22 43.52 2.71
CA THR A 893 -14.43 44.52 1.96
C THR A 893 -13.16 44.88 2.72
N GLY A 894 -13.29 45.22 4.02
CA GLY A 894 -12.14 45.54 4.87
C GLY A 894 -11.17 44.36 5.02
N TRP A 895 -11.69 43.13 5.11
CA TRP A 895 -10.89 41.91 5.15
C TRP A 895 -10.07 41.72 3.88
N TYR A 896 -10.70 41.82 2.70
CA TYR A 896 -10.00 41.70 1.42
C TYR A 896 -8.96 42.81 1.21
N ILE A 897 -9.20 44.03 1.69
CA ILE A 897 -8.18 45.09 1.70
C ILE A 897 -6.97 44.68 2.56
N ASN A 898 -7.19 44.09 3.74
CA ASN A 898 -6.10 43.63 4.61
C ASN A 898 -5.29 42.51 3.95
N VAL A 899 -5.97 41.53 3.35
CA VAL A 899 -5.33 40.43 2.60
C VAL A 899 -4.52 40.98 1.42
N LEU A 900 -5.07 41.95 0.67
CA LEU A 900 -4.36 42.59 -0.44
C LEU A 900 -3.11 43.32 0.05
N MET A 901 -3.23 44.11 1.12
CA MET A 901 -2.09 44.87 1.66
C MET A 901 -0.98 43.97 2.21
N ARG A 902 -1.33 42.82 2.81
CA ARG A 902 -0.37 41.78 3.21
C ARG A 902 0.29 41.13 2.00
N ALA A 903 -0.49 40.80 0.96
CA ALA A 903 0.04 40.25 -0.29
C ALA A 903 0.99 41.22 -1.01
N LEU A 904 0.76 42.53 -0.89
CA LEU A 904 1.62 43.59 -1.41
C LEU A 904 2.81 43.94 -0.50
N GLY A 905 2.94 43.31 0.68
CA GLY A 905 4.01 43.59 1.64
C GLY A 905 3.92 44.96 2.31
N ILE A 906 2.75 45.60 2.29
CA ILE A 906 2.49 46.93 2.87
C ILE A 906 2.10 46.82 4.36
N LEU A 907 1.52 45.68 4.76
CA LEU A 907 1.21 45.34 6.16
C LEU A 907 1.93 44.04 6.54
N GLU A 908 2.48 44.00 7.76
CA GLU A 908 3.07 42.80 8.38
C GLU A 908 2.00 41.77 8.83
#